data_AF-A0A5B1QM04-F1
#
_entry.id   AF-A0A5B1QM04-F1
#
_cell.length_a   1.000
_cell.length_b   1.000
_cell.length_c   1.000
_cell.angle_alpha   90.00
_cell.angle_beta   90.00
_cell.angle_gamma   90.00
#
_symmetry.space_group_name_H-M   'P 1'
#
loop_
_entity.id
_entity.type
_entity.pdbx_description
1 polymer ?
#
loop_
_entity_poly.entity_id
_entity_poly.type
_entity_poly.pdbx_seq_one_letter_code
_entity_poly.pdbx_strand_id
1 'polypeptide(L)'
;MKAYRAMTNAPIIGHPSNYMFDSLQVNVSPATSEAELDMLGANNMLGRSGVSHIDGRDDPTSYSCMLSISDVPEKYGSGRLHIKEAGVYVELTSFVVLFFSGLDQHAGTSHYAPHGVELVESAYRLNIILYPASMVARNDGVAPLAAFPLPTSENSAARPYLPLGREVRNYPEDRSSRSPPNHCTQSNFATDGHLLMTPRGQLDYIARSLLQLSILVASQIHSDRQVQIDVNKFLESFSIKSGPEERYTAEPWSLAPGQYAPPMEGGSPIPLAVYHPPGQPVEIQPVLEADPREEILRIHKRRLQRSFDHLTQLKEMPSMIVDPDSPLLAQGPGGRIAAKKNPPPKPKASTSEKVLPTDLNSYKKSQLLAVESVGSRSQTAKAAQRSALQAIKETDRKGKRKADADVDVPARRTRRRTRPEVDDNRDLIDDEDHPQDEVFQDDDDDDDVEMAHQDRHQDFDGYDEPGSEEEVQVQGDAQPRWTKLYSESHLVSEAEAVSLEWTSCPKDSLRLADRTVHATISKMAKAVRGCQPGSLAPLPQVRLCLAEVRRLRTGDAHAALSIRHNRSMAMLSHYMAWNWIDQVAWFYSALWDFDPSDANMWIAHLASTISSNLTSRARTLAIQPSAYHPSLPSSEISIQLPRLRENYVELDDAQRRKVTYDCLLFALGQIFDPSAKPYAVAQSWFIAGVIKYLGFPGLYLHDTWMAFERFAAYVLNLRHVPKRRVTQEDLDPFFLWLSNDSLIESEAEKHKAMQVIFHLSQQFVGLEPDDRAGSSSSGDAPFNLSSFSAIPPPPAPISQPNSSAPGPSSAHATSSLKKLQDSCLRFLRATFCLLDAPIEGLVFSPPSSISKDPNFMLLKAIADKPDFLLPFREKAPSVLAVRKEDGPFSPGYLNTRAGFFSALIFRGITFRCDFLVNHRTVFQSLEDWQTYRASLDPSLPPTYFCKTDAYGKNTKRTEDHIPLYWSAASETWESMVGPNRKPRTFKQFYDAIVKGRSKENHILYYGFGALIGYLLSADYAEAGLISMPTKEEMGGIIVDISRGALRYLQDQNVVGPKGSKGSKQYRLDITGKFLELYNFLDASLTDEEKTKMGFNTVMLEHTLCKMKRLHDMLPKI
;
A
#
# COMPACT_ATOMS: atom_id res chain seq x y z
N MET A 1 0.22 -6.47 29.82
CA MET A 1 1.45 -7.26 30.03
C MET A 1 1.23 -8.47 30.95
N LYS A 2 1.32 -8.40 32.30
CA LYS A 2 1.29 -9.60 33.18
C LYS A 2 0.12 -10.57 32.91
N ALA A 3 -1.13 -10.10 32.91
CA ALA A 3 -2.30 -10.94 32.63
C ALA A 3 -2.31 -11.51 31.20
N TYR A 4 -1.94 -10.70 30.20
CA TYR A 4 -1.81 -11.11 28.80
C TYR A 4 -0.77 -12.22 28.61
N ARG A 5 0.41 -12.10 29.24
CA ARG A 5 1.45 -13.14 29.22
C ARG A 5 1.01 -14.43 29.88
N ALA A 6 0.23 -14.33 30.96
CA ALA A 6 -0.39 -15.49 31.58
C ALA A 6 -1.45 -16.13 30.68
N MET A 7 -2.22 -15.35 29.90
CA MET A 7 -3.22 -15.86 28.95
C MET A 7 -2.58 -16.54 27.71
N THR A 8 -1.57 -15.93 27.10
CA THR A 8 -0.90 -16.47 25.88
C THR A 8 0.19 -17.52 26.18
N ASN A 9 0.43 -17.80 27.46
CA ASN A 9 1.50 -18.67 27.96
C ASN A 9 2.89 -18.32 27.35
N ALA A 10 3.22 -17.03 27.19
CA ALA A 10 4.44 -16.64 26.47
C ALA A 10 5.71 -16.84 27.34
N PRO A 11 6.77 -17.50 26.80
CA PRO A 11 7.89 -18.04 27.57
C PRO A 11 8.69 -16.96 28.29
N ILE A 12 8.95 -17.11 29.60
CA ILE A 12 9.67 -16.10 30.40
C ILE A 12 11.18 -16.25 30.22
N ILE A 13 11.76 -15.38 29.39
CA ILE A 13 13.21 -15.20 29.28
C ILE A 13 13.72 -14.37 30.46
N GLY A 14 14.79 -14.84 31.12
CA GLY A 14 15.45 -14.18 32.24
C GLY A 14 14.64 -14.24 33.53
N HIS A 15 14.45 -13.07 34.14
CA HIS A 15 13.85 -12.94 35.47
C HIS A 15 12.32 -13.15 35.46
N PRO A 16 11.69 -13.77 36.48
CA PRO A 16 10.24 -14.00 36.56
C PRO A 16 9.34 -12.74 36.50
N SER A 17 9.91 -11.54 36.63
CA SER A 17 9.21 -10.26 36.43
C SER A 17 9.27 -9.73 34.99
N ASN A 18 9.94 -10.42 34.06
CA ASN A 18 9.90 -10.07 32.65
C ASN A 18 8.50 -10.38 32.08
N TYR A 19 7.68 -9.34 31.98
CA TYR A 19 6.35 -9.40 31.38
C TYR A 19 6.30 -8.77 29.97
N MET A 20 7.43 -8.31 29.43
CA MET A 20 7.51 -7.47 28.22
C MET A 20 8.17 -8.20 27.04
N PHE A 21 9.32 -8.84 27.25
CA PHE A 21 10.10 -9.46 26.17
C PHE A 21 9.90 -10.98 26.18
N ASP A 22 9.68 -11.58 25.02
CA ASP A 22 9.52 -13.03 24.83
C ASP A 22 10.59 -13.64 23.93
N SER A 23 11.37 -12.79 23.25
CA SER A 23 12.38 -13.13 22.27
C SER A 23 13.70 -12.44 22.60
N LEU A 24 14.81 -13.08 22.23
CA LEU A 24 16.16 -12.63 22.52
C LEU A 24 17.07 -12.93 21.32
N GLN A 25 17.80 -11.93 20.83
CA GLN A 25 18.84 -12.06 19.82
C GLN A 25 20.19 -11.61 20.40
N VAL A 26 21.26 -12.34 20.06
CA VAL A 26 22.64 -11.99 20.47
C VAL A 26 23.46 -11.66 19.23
N ASN A 27 23.89 -10.41 19.12
CA ASN A 27 24.77 -9.92 18.08
C ASN A 27 26.18 -9.73 18.67
N VAL A 28 27.15 -10.52 18.20
CA VAL A 28 28.57 -10.38 18.60
C VAL A 28 29.34 -9.79 17.42
N SER A 29 30.08 -8.70 17.66
CA SER A 29 30.88 -8.03 16.63
C SER A 29 32.24 -7.59 17.17
N PRO A 30 33.37 -7.92 16.52
CA PRO A 30 34.67 -7.37 16.89
C PRO A 30 34.76 -5.87 16.52
N ALA A 31 35.71 -5.18 17.13
CA ALA A 31 36.13 -3.87 16.67
C ALA A 31 36.71 -3.94 15.24
N THR A 32 36.69 -2.81 14.53
CA THR A 32 37.20 -2.64 13.16
C THR A 32 38.36 -1.64 13.13
N SER A 33 39.06 -1.49 12.01
CA SER A 33 39.86 -0.27 11.81
C SER A 33 38.96 0.94 11.50
N GLU A 34 39.45 2.16 11.71
CA GLU A 34 38.76 3.40 11.32
C GLU A 34 38.39 3.44 9.82
N ALA A 35 39.15 2.74 8.96
CA ALA A 35 38.87 2.63 7.52
C ALA A 35 37.74 1.63 7.17
N GLU A 36 37.26 0.84 8.13
CA GLU A 36 36.30 -0.26 7.94
C GLU A 36 35.03 -0.08 8.78
N LEU A 37 34.80 1.12 9.30
CA LEU A 37 33.73 1.50 10.24
C LEU A 37 32.31 1.01 9.85
N ASP A 38 31.99 1.03 8.56
CA ASP A 38 30.68 0.65 8.00
C ASP A 38 30.56 -0.86 7.67
N MET A 39 31.61 -1.67 7.88
CA MET A 39 31.64 -3.08 7.45
C MET A 39 30.87 -4.07 8.34
N LEU A 40 30.17 -3.61 9.39
CA LEU A 40 29.27 -4.48 10.17
C LEU A 40 28.21 -5.18 9.29
N GLY A 41 27.79 -4.52 8.22
CA GLY A 41 26.83 -5.04 7.25
C GLY A 41 27.34 -6.20 6.38
N ALA A 42 28.63 -6.55 6.45
CA ALA A 42 29.20 -7.60 5.63
C ALA A 42 28.72 -9.01 6.04
N ASN A 43 28.65 -9.93 5.06
CA ASN A 43 28.16 -11.31 5.26
C ASN A 43 29.03 -12.17 6.20
N ASN A 44 30.25 -11.73 6.49
CA ASN A 44 31.19 -12.33 7.46
C ASN A 44 31.18 -11.63 8.83
N MET A 45 30.31 -10.63 9.02
CA MET A 45 30.14 -9.84 10.25
C MET A 45 28.70 -10.02 10.77
N LEU A 46 27.91 -8.95 10.93
CA LEU A 46 26.52 -9.03 11.37
C LEU A 46 25.50 -9.14 10.22
N GLY A 47 25.94 -9.00 8.96
CA GLY A 47 25.07 -9.08 7.78
C GLY A 47 23.90 -8.10 7.87
N ARG A 48 22.65 -8.61 7.77
CA ARG A 48 21.44 -7.78 7.86
C ARG A 48 21.38 -6.97 9.17
N SER A 49 21.79 -7.55 10.30
CA SER A 49 21.77 -6.88 11.61
C SER A 49 22.82 -5.77 11.74
N GLY A 50 23.76 -5.67 10.79
CA GLY A 50 24.82 -4.66 10.75
C GLY A 50 24.63 -3.57 9.68
N VAL A 51 23.65 -3.69 8.79
CA VAL A 51 23.26 -2.59 7.88
C VAL A 51 22.13 -1.77 8.51
N SER A 52 21.69 -0.71 7.82
CA SER A 52 20.47 -0.02 8.20
C SER A 52 19.23 -0.83 7.86
N HIS A 53 18.36 -1.08 8.84
CA HIS A 53 17.18 -1.93 8.70
C HIS A 53 16.00 -1.48 9.57
N ILE A 54 14.85 -2.11 9.35
CA ILE A 54 13.64 -2.02 10.17
C ILE A 54 13.26 -3.46 10.54
N ASP A 55 12.97 -3.69 11.82
CA ASP A 55 12.51 -4.97 12.35
C ASP A 55 10.99 -5.02 12.37
N GLY A 56 10.41 -5.07 11.16
CA GLY A 56 8.96 -5.21 10.89
C GLY A 56 8.34 -6.55 11.34
N ARG A 57 8.88 -7.16 12.40
CA ARG A 57 8.35 -8.30 13.15
C ARG A 57 8.28 -8.04 14.66
N ASP A 58 8.79 -6.92 15.16
CA ASP A 58 8.55 -6.48 16.53
C ASP A 58 7.07 -6.11 16.71
N ASP A 59 6.53 -6.27 17.92
CA ASP A 59 5.14 -5.88 18.17
C ASP A 59 4.98 -4.35 18.29
N PRO A 60 4.11 -3.70 17.49
CA PRO A 60 3.92 -2.24 17.48
C PRO A 60 3.30 -1.65 18.76
N THR A 61 2.96 -2.45 19.76
CA THR A 61 2.48 -1.97 21.07
C THR A 61 3.59 -1.88 22.12
N SER A 62 4.84 -2.20 21.78
CA SER A 62 5.96 -2.24 22.72
C SER A 62 7.27 -1.75 22.09
N TYR A 63 8.24 -1.43 22.94
CA TYR A 63 9.63 -1.18 22.55
C TYR A 63 10.46 -2.46 22.58
N SER A 64 11.59 -2.41 21.88
CA SER A 64 12.69 -3.37 21.98
C SER A 64 13.81 -2.76 22.82
N CYS A 65 14.57 -3.60 23.53
CA CYS A 65 15.60 -3.19 24.48
C CYS A 65 16.94 -3.81 24.12
N MET A 66 17.92 -2.97 23.78
CA MET A 66 19.31 -3.39 23.57
C MET A 66 20.11 -3.20 24.86
N LEU A 67 20.78 -4.25 25.29
CA LEU A 67 21.92 -4.19 26.20
C LEU A 67 23.20 -4.31 25.35
N SER A 68 23.92 -3.21 25.19
CA SER A 68 25.22 -3.17 24.53
C SER A 68 26.32 -3.26 25.60
N ILE A 69 27.19 -4.25 25.47
CA ILE A 69 28.32 -4.50 26.39
C ILE A 69 29.60 -4.54 25.56
N SER A 70 30.57 -3.70 25.89
CA SER A 70 31.74 -3.45 25.05
C SER A 70 33.04 -3.65 25.83
N ASP A 71 33.81 -4.66 25.44
CA ASP A 71 35.15 -4.95 25.98
C ASP A 71 36.18 -4.53 24.91
N VAL A 72 36.63 -3.28 25.00
CA VAL A 72 37.53 -2.63 24.04
C VAL A 72 38.53 -1.73 24.77
N PRO A 73 39.76 -1.55 24.24
CA PRO A 73 40.72 -0.61 24.83
C PRO A 73 40.19 0.83 24.91
N GLU A 74 40.48 1.55 25.99
CA GLU A 74 40.04 2.95 26.23
C GLU A 74 40.39 3.92 25.09
N LYS A 75 41.43 3.60 24.30
CA LYS A 75 41.90 4.35 23.13
C LYS A 75 41.09 4.10 21.84
N TYR A 76 40.01 3.32 21.88
CA TYR A 76 39.15 3.04 20.71
C TYR A 76 37.96 4.00 20.66
N GLY A 77 37.54 4.33 19.43
CA GLY A 77 36.32 5.09 19.21
C GLY A 77 35.09 4.22 19.51
N SER A 78 34.10 4.80 20.19
CA SER A 78 32.85 4.12 20.56
C SER A 78 32.04 3.76 19.31
N GLY A 79 31.45 2.56 19.32
CA GLY A 79 30.40 2.22 18.35
C GLY A 79 29.16 3.07 18.57
N ARG A 80 28.27 3.17 17.56
CA ARG A 80 27.05 3.97 17.63
C ARG A 80 25.83 3.14 17.22
N LEU A 81 24.67 3.41 17.82
CA LEU A 81 23.37 3.04 17.25
C LEU A 81 22.66 4.32 16.77
N HIS A 82 22.40 4.42 15.48
CA HIS A 82 21.64 5.51 14.87
C HIS A 82 20.16 5.13 14.81
N ILE A 83 19.26 6.06 15.19
CA ILE A 83 17.81 5.97 14.98
C ILE A 83 17.44 7.08 13.99
N LYS A 84 17.19 6.74 12.72
CA LYS A 84 17.26 7.71 11.62
C LYS A 84 16.07 8.64 11.53
N GLU A 85 14.86 8.16 11.78
CA GLU A 85 13.62 8.97 11.79
C GLU A 85 13.65 10.02 12.91
N ALA A 86 14.32 9.70 14.02
CA ALA A 86 14.55 10.62 15.13
C ALA A 86 15.76 11.55 14.90
N GLY A 87 16.61 11.27 13.90
CA GLY A 87 17.82 12.06 13.61
C GLY A 87 18.94 11.95 14.65
N VAL A 88 18.87 10.97 15.55
CA VAL A 88 19.80 10.83 16.70
C VAL A 88 20.68 9.58 16.59
N TYR A 89 21.74 9.55 17.39
CA TYR A 89 22.47 8.33 17.69
C TYR A 89 22.82 8.25 19.17
N VAL A 90 23.06 7.02 19.64
CA VAL A 90 23.52 6.69 20.99
C VAL A 90 24.91 6.09 20.87
N GLU A 91 25.89 6.63 21.61
CA GLU A 91 27.23 6.05 21.68
C GLU A 91 27.22 4.85 22.61
N LEU A 92 27.78 3.74 22.12
CA LEU A 92 27.70 2.41 22.71
C LEU A 92 28.97 2.13 23.51
N THR A 93 29.12 2.84 24.63
CA THR A 93 30.27 2.70 25.55
C THR A 93 30.29 1.31 26.23
N SER A 94 31.14 1.12 27.25
CA SER A 94 31.37 -0.18 27.92
C SER A 94 30.09 -0.89 28.37
N PHE A 95 29.05 -0.15 28.77
CA PHE A 95 27.73 -0.70 29.08
C PHE A 95 26.63 0.33 28.81
N VAL A 96 25.69 0.01 27.92
CA VAL A 96 24.54 0.85 27.56
C VAL A 96 23.26 0.01 27.50
N VAL A 97 22.20 0.48 28.15
CA VAL A 97 20.85 -0.08 28.02
C VAL A 97 19.96 0.94 27.32
N LEU A 98 19.38 0.57 26.17
CA LEU A 98 18.57 1.45 25.34
C LEU A 98 17.23 0.79 24.99
N PHE A 99 16.14 1.48 25.29
CA PHE A 99 14.80 1.14 24.79
C PHE A 99 14.52 1.97 23.53
N PHE A 100 14.14 1.34 22.44
CA PHE A 100 13.87 1.98 21.15
C PHE A 100 12.79 1.23 20.36
N SER A 101 12.28 1.86 19.30
CA SER A 101 11.37 1.22 18.35
C SER A 101 12.18 0.47 17.31
N GLY A 102 12.10 -0.87 17.28
CA GLY A 102 12.66 -1.67 16.17
C GLY A 102 11.94 -1.42 14.84
N LEU A 103 10.74 -0.82 14.89
CA LEU A 103 9.96 -0.39 13.72
C LEU A 103 10.47 0.91 13.09
N ASP A 104 11.38 1.62 13.76
CA ASP A 104 12.09 2.79 13.21
C ASP A 104 13.37 2.30 12.50
N GLN A 105 13.78 2.95 11.40
CA GLN A 105 14.98 2.60 10.67
C GLN A 105 16.23 2.93 11.49
N HIS A 106 16.89 1.88 11.97
CA HIS A 106 18.08 1.99 12.78
C HIS A 106 19.30 1.35 12.10
N ALA A 107 20.50 1.65 12.62
CA ALA A 107 21.77 1.11 12.12
C ALA A 107 22.85 1.14 13.22
N GLY A 108 23.70 0.12 13.28
CA GLY A 108 24.88 0.11 14.15
C GLY A 108 26.17 0.38 13.39
N THR A 109 27.11 1.11 13.99
CA THR A 109 28.54 1.11 13.59
C THR A 109 29.35 0.24 14.56
N SER A 110 30.58 -0.18 14.20
CA SER A 110 31.42 -0.90 15.16
C SER A 110 32.23 0.04 16.06
N HIS A 111 32.81 -0.53 17.11
CA HIS A 111 33.96 0.07 17.76
C HIS A 111 35.14 0.12 16.79
N TYR A 112 35.99 1.13 16.88
CA TYR A 112 37.09 1.26 15.93
C TYR A 112 38.42 1.64 16.58
N ALA A 113 39.49 1.02 16.08
CA ALA A 113 40.86 1.45 16.34
C ALA A 113 41.17 2.68 15.46
N PRO A 114 41.52 3.85 16.04
CA PRO A 114 41.90 5.04 15.28
C PRO A 114 43.15 4.81 14.42
N HIS A 115 43.39 5.65 13.42
CA HIS A 115 44.55 5.55 12.54
C HIS A 115 45.88 5.46 13.31
N GLY A 116 46.69 4.44 12.99
CA GLY A 116 47.95 4.15 13.68
C GLY A 116 47.82 3.35 14.98
N VAL A 117 46.60 3.01 15.42
CA VAL A 117 46.35 2.13 16.58
C VAL A 117 46.12 0.69 16.11
N GLU A 118 46.86 -0.25 16.67
CA GLU A 118 46.71 -1.68 16.36
C GLU A 118 45.36 -2.24 16.81
N LEU A 119 44.76 -3.10 15.96
CA LEU A 119 43.51 -3.80 16.23
C LEU A 119 43.78 -5.07 17.06
N VAL A 120 43.22 -5.14 18.26
CA VAL A 120 43.42 -6.25 19.20
C VAL A 120 42.30 -7.29 19.02
N GLU A 121 42.66 -8.56 18.84
CA GLU A 121 41.70 -9.67 18.61
C GLU A 121 40.67 -9.82 19.75
N SER A 122 41.02 -9.44 20.97
CA SER A 122 40.12 -9.45 22.13
C SER A 122 39.22 -8.21 22.25
N ALA A 123 39.16 -7.32 21.25
CA ALA A 123 38.30 -6.13 21.27
C ALA A 123 36.93 -6.45 20.64
N TYR A 124 35.89 -6.62 21.46
CA TYR A 124 34.56 -7.03 21.01
C TYR A 124 33.40 -6.28 21.68
N ARG A 125 32.25 -6.29 21.00
CA ARG A 125 30.97 -5.84 21.52
C ARG A 125 29.93 -6.95 21.43
N LEU A 126 29.19 -7.10 22.50
CA LEU A 126 28.05 -8.00 22.68
C LEU A 126 26.77 -7.14 22.80
N ASN A 127 25.93 -7.17 21.77
CA ASN A 127 24.60 -6.55 21.80
C ASN A 127 23.54 -7.64 22.03
N ILE A 128 22.91 -7.64 23.19
CA ILE A 128 21.75 -8.49 23.50
C ILE A 128 20.50 -7.67 23.21
N ILE A 129 19.70 -8.08 22.22
CA ILE A 129 18.42 -7.46 21.87
C ILE A 129 17.30 -8.29 22.50
N LEU A 130 16.59 -7.69 23.44
CA LEU A 130 15.34 -8.22 24.01
C LEU A 130 14.17 -7.58 23.26
N TYR A 131 13.27 -8.37 22.70
CA TYR A 131 12.14 -7.86 21.94
C TYR A 131 10.88 -8.71 22.18
N PRO A 132 9.68 -8.12 22.02
CA PRO A 132 8.44 -8.87 21.86
C PRO A 132 8.28 -9.18 20.37
N ALA A 133 8.47 -10.44 19.98
CA ALA A 133 8.15 -10.83 18.62
C ALA A 133 6.63 -10.75 18.46
N SER A 134 6.15 -10.01 17.45
CA SER A 134 4.72 -9.87 17.14
C SER A 134 4.01 -11.22 17.10
N MET A 135 4.65 -12.24 16.53
CA MET A 135 4.12 -13.61 16.44
C MET A 135 3.96 -14.33 17.79
N VAL A 136 4.79 -14.00 18.79
CA VAL A 136 4.75 -14.62 20.13
C VAL A 136 3.82 -13.86 21.07
N ALA A 137 3.78 -12.52 20.94
CA ALA A 137 2.79 -11.68 21.58
C ALA A 137 1.37 -12.03 21.10
N ARG A 138 1.10 -11.89 19.79
CA ARG A 138 -0.19 -12.17 19.13
C ARG A 138 -0.55 -13.64 19.09
N ASN A 139 0.36 -14.53 19.52
CA ASN A 139 0.12 -15.95 19.66
C ASN A 139 -0.13 -16.68 18.32
N ASP A 140 0.27 -16.07 17.20
CA ASP A 140 0.15 -16.61 15.84
C ASP A 140 1.33 -17.50 15.40
N GLY A 141 2.46 -17.42 16.14
CA GLY A 141 3.70 -18.12 15.85
C GLY A 141 3.87 -19.47 16.56
N VAL A 142 4.57 -20.38 15.88
CA VAL A 142 4.95 -21.70 16.43
C VAL A 142 6.06 -21.56 17.46
N ALA A 143 5.89 -22.19 18.62
CA ALA A 143 7.00 -22.43 19.53
C ALA A 143 7.57 -23.85 19.34
N PRO A 144 8.90 -24.01 19.15
CA PRO A 144 9.54 -25.32 19.13
C PRO A 144 9.70 -25.86 20.56
N LEU A 145 8.78 -26.73 20.98
CA LEU A 145 8.73 -27.20 22.36
C LEU A 145 9.82 -28.23 22.68
N ALA A 146 9.93 -29.27 21.85
CA ALA A 146 10.88 -30.38 21.99
C ALA A 146 11.24 -30.98 20.62
N ALA A 147 12.38 -31.68 20.49
CA ALA A 147 12.77 -32.36 19.25
C ALA A 147 12.26 -33.80 19.17
N PHE A 148 11.90 -34.30 17.98
CA PHE A 148 11.54 -35.71 17.78
C PHE A 148 12.78 -36.61 17.58
N PRO A 149 12.79 -37.85 18.10
CA PRO A 149 13.87 -38.81 17.87
C PRO A 149 13.71 -39.48 16.50
N LEU A 150 14.37 -38.93 15.47
CA LEU A 150 14.46 -39.55 14.14
C LEU A 150 15.92 -39.63 13.66
N PRO A 151 16.30 -40.66 12.87
CA PRO A 151 17.66 -40.79 12.34
C PRO A 151 18.03 -39.61 11.45
N THR A 152 19.25 -39.07 11.63
CA THR A 152 19.82 -38.07 10.73
C THR A 152 20.18 -38.73 9.40
N SER A 153 19.41 -38.46 8.35
CA SER A 153 19.96 -38.55 6.99
C SER A 153 20.98 -37.41 6.83
N GLU A 154 22.19 -37.74 6.37
CA GLU A 154 23.36 -36.85 6.47
C GLU A 154 23.22 -35.53 5.68
N ASN A 155 22.21 -35.45 4.79
CA ASN A 155 21.93 -34.31 3.93
C ASN A 155 20.84 -33.34 4.47
N SER A 156 20.19 -33.62 5.62
CA SER A 156 19.21 -32.71 6.22
C SER A 156 19.72 -32.12 7.55
N ALA A 157 19.97 -30.82 7.56
CA ALA A 157 20.43 -30.09 8.75
C ALA A 157 19.32 -29.77 9.76
N ALA A 158 18.04 -29.98 9.40
CA ALA A 158 16.90 -29.70 10.28
C ALA A 158 16.32 -30.98 10.88
N ARG A 159 16.02 -30.94 12.19
CA ARG A 159 15.26 -32.01 12.87
C ARG A 159 13.77 -31.64 12.94
N PRO A 160 12.86 -32.62 12.77
CA PRO A 160 11.46 -32.41 13.11
C PRO A 160 11.34 -32.21 14.63
N TYR A 161 10.40 -31.36 15.02
CA TYR A 161 10.16 -30.95 16.40
C TYR A 161 8.66 -30.98 16.70
N LEU A 162 8.30 -31.09 17.98
CA LEU A 162 6.93 -30.94 18.47
C LEU A 162 6.53 -29.47 18.39
N PRO A 163 5.64 -29.07 17.46
CA PRO A 163 5.27 -27.68 17.26
C PRO A 163 4.05 -27.35 18.12
N LEU A 164 4.14 -26.29 18.92
CA LEU A 164 2.95 -25.63 19.44
C LEU A 164 2.48 -24.62 18.39
N GLY A 165 1.73 -25.11 17.40
CA GLY A 165 1.15 -24.27 16.37
C GLY A 165 0.04 -23.36 16.90
N ARG A 166 -0.39 -22.41 16.08
CA ARG A 166 -1.47 -21.46 16.41
C ARG A 166 -2.74 -22.17 16.86
N GLU A 167 -3.05 -23.35 16.31
CA GLU A 167 -4.20 -24.18 16.67
C GLU A 167 -4.12 -24.80 18.07
N VAL A 168 -2.93 -24.89 18.67
CA VAL A 168 -2.73 -25.30 20.08
C VAL A 168 -2.80 -24.10 21.03
N ARG A 169 -2.40 -22.91 20.55
CA ARG A 169 -2.17 -21.74 21.40
C ARG A 169 -3.28 -20.69 21.35
N ASN A 170 -3.96 -20.55 20.22
CA ASN A 170 -4.88 -19.47 19.88
C ASN A 170 -6.34 -19.97 19.76
N TYR A 171 -7.31 -19.10 20.04
CA TYR A 171 -8.74 -19.42 19.93
C TYR A 171 -9.23 -19.39 18.46
N PRO A 172 -10.34 -20.08 18.13
CA PRO A 172 -10.49 -20.74 16.82
C PRO A 172 -10.85 -19.86 15.61
N GLU A 173 -10.98 -18.53 15.77
CA GLU A 173 -11.42 -17.63 14.68
C GLU A 173 -10.29 -17.28 13.68
N ASP A 174 -9.05 -17.05 14.12
CA ASP A 174 -7.96 -16.66 13.20
C ASP A 174 -7.22 -17.87 12.58
N ARG A 175 -7.86 -18.46 11.56
CA ARG A 175 -7.26 -19.53 10.74
C ARG A 175 -6.53 -19.00 9.49
N SER A 176 -6.32 -17.68 9.38
CA SER A 176 -6.05 -16.98 8.10
C SER A 176 -4.57 -16.76 7.75
N SER A 177 -3.62 -17.10 8.64
CA SER A 177 -2.17 -16.95 8.39
C SER A 177 -1.51 -18.13 7.67
N ARG A 178 -0.28 -17.92 7.17
CA ARG A 178 0.52 -18.87 6.36
C ARG A 178 0.94 -20.12 7.18
N SER A 179 1.08 -21.27 6.52
CA SER A 179 1.70 -22.46 7.13
C SER A 179 3.16 -22.16 7.54
N PRO A 180 3.51 -22.26 8.84
CA PRO A 180 4.87 -22.08 9.32
C PRO A 180 5.75 -23.29 8.95
N PRO A 181 7.08 -23.12 8.77
CA PRO A 181 7.96 -24.22 8.42
C PRO A 181 8.17 -25.18 9.62
N ASN A 182 7.88 -26.47 9.41
CA ASN A 182 8.09 -27.55 10.38
C ASN A 182 9.58 -27.98 10.49
N HIS A 183 10.50 -27.01 10.45
CA HIS A 183 11.94 -27.21 10.47
C HIS A 183 12.58 -26.40 11.61
N CYS A 184 13.01 -27.08 12.68
CA CYS A 184 13.89 -26.46 13.67
C CYS A 184 15.34 -26.67 13.21
N THR A 185 16.11 -25.58 13.18
CA THR A 185 17.50 -25.58 12.72
C THR A 185 18.48 -26.00 13.81
N GLN A 186 18.20 -25.79 15.11
CA GLN A 186 19.02 -26.35 16.21
C GLN A 186 18.34 -26.37 17.60
N SER A 187 17.68 -25.29 18.06
CA SER A 187 17.27 -25.12 19.48
C SER A 187 15.77 -25.19 19.76
N ASN A 188 15.39 -25.59 20.99
CA ASN A 188 14.01 -25.77 21.47
C ASN A 188 13.87 -25.49 22.99
N PHE A 189 12.67 -25.18 23.47
CA PHE A 189 12.48 -24.74 24.86
C PHE A 189 12.69 -25.84 25.92
N ALA A 190 12.48 -27.13 25.60
CA ALA A 190 12.74 -28.22 26.54
C ALA A 190 14.26 -28.46 26.73
N THR A 191 15.06 -28.40 25.67
CA THR A 191 16.52 -28.56 25.76
C THR A 191 17.22 -27.26 26.19
N ASP A 192 17.04 -26.19 25.42
CA ASP A 192 17.85 -24.97 25.53
C ASP A 192 17.26 -23.93 26.50
N GLY A 193 16.02 -24.12 26.95
CA GLY A 193 15.34 -23.19 27.86
C GLY A 193 16.11 -22.93 29.16
N HIS A 194 16.89 -23.89 29.65
CA HIS A 194 17.73 -23.73 30.85
C HIS A 194 18.83 -22.66 30.71
N LEU A 195 19.20 -22.26 29.48
CA LEU A 195 20.14 -21.17 29.20
C LEU A 195 19.48 -19.78 29.25
N LEU A 196 18.15 -19.73 29.12
CA LEU A 196 17.39 -18.50 28.90
C LEU A 196 16.31 -18.25 29.97
N MET A 197 15.97 -19.24 30.80
CA MET A 197 14.84 -19.21 31.72
C MET A 197 15.27 -19.68 33.11
N THR A 198 14.61 -19.18 34.16
CA THR A 198 14.72 -19.82 35.49
C THR A 198 14.13 -21.24 35.47
N PRO A 199 14.57 -22.18 36.34
CA PRO A 199 14.00 -23.54 36.40
C PRO A 199 12.47 -23.53 36.53
N ARG A 200 11.96 -22.66 37.42
CA ARG A 200 10.52 -22.38 37.57
C ARG A 200 9.87 -21.90 36.26
N GLY A 201 10.43 -20.87 35.62
CA GLY A 201 9.89 -20.31 34.37
C GLY A 201 9.89 -21.32 33.22
N GLN A 202 10.90 -22.19 33.15
CA GLN A 202 10.94 -23.29 32.18
C GLN A 202 9.85 -24.32 32.50
N LEU A 203 9.73 -24.78 33.75
CA LEU A 203 8.71 -25.75 34.15
C LEU A 203 7.29 -25.24 33.89
N ASP A 204 6.97 -24.03 34.36
CA ASP A 204 5.64 -23.42 34.18
C ASP A 204 5.28 -23.37 32.69
N TYR A 205 6.22 -22.95 31.83
CA TYR A 205 6.00 -22.87 30.39
C TYR A 205 5.81 -24.24 29.73
N ILE A 206 6.64 -25.24 30.05
CA ILE A 206 6.52 -26.60 29.51
C ILE A 206 5.21 -27.26 29.96
N ALA A 207 4.88 -27.21 31.26
CA ALA A 207 3.69 -27.85 31.82
C ALA A 207 2.40 -27.24 31.24
N ARG A 208 2.33 -25.91 31.14
CA ARG A 208 1.18 -25.20 30.53
C ARG A 208 1.07 -25.44 29.03
N SER A 209 2.19 -25.57 28.33
CA SER A 209 2.22 -25.93 26.91
C SER A 209 1.68 -27.34 26.65
N LEU A 210 2.05 -28.30 27.50
CA LEU A 210 1.53 -29.67 27.43
C LEU A 210 0.04 -29.71 27.78
N LEU A 211 -0.42 -28.91 28.75
CA LEU A 211 -1.84 -28.77 29.08
C LEU A 211 -2.64 -28.24 27.87
N GLN A 212 -2.18 -27.19 27.20
CA GLN A 212 -2.81 -26.65 25.99
C GLN A 212 -2.92 -27.72 24.88
N LEU A 213 -1.85 -28.50 24.65
CA LEU A 213 -1.85 -29.60 23.69
C LEU A 213 -2.84 -30.72 24.08
N SER A 214 -2.86 -31.13 25.35
CA SER A 214 -3.81 -32.14 25.86
C SER A 214 -5.26 -31.69 25.75
N ILE A 215 -5.55 -30.41 25.97
CA ILE A 215 -6.91 -29.83 25.82
C ILE A 215 -7.33 -29.81 24.35
N LEU A 216 -6.44 -29.44 23.42
CA LEU A 216 -6.76 -29.52 21.98
C LEU A 216 -7.07 -30.97 21.56
N VAL A 217 -6.32 -31.95 22.05
CA VAL A 217 -6.62 -33.37 21.80
C VAL A 217 -7.95 -33.80 22.43
N ALA A 218 -8.23 -33.41 23.68
CA ALA A 218 -9.49 -33.71 24.36
C ALA A 218 -10.71 -33.10 23.66
N SER A 219 -10.59 -31.89 23.12
CA SER A 219 -11.67 -31.19 22.38
C SER A 219 -12.05 -31.85 21.04
N GLN A 220 -11.20 -32.74 20.51
CA GLN A 220 -11.50 -33.54 19.32
C GLN A 220 -12.19 -34.87 19.66
N ILE A 221 -12.34 -35.20 20.96
CA ILE A 221 -13.12 -36.34 21.42
C ILE A 221 -14.60 -35.92 21.46
N HIS A 222 -15.47 -36.76 20.91
CA HIS A 222 -16.91 -36.50 20.85
C HIS A 222 -17.51 -36.33 22.26
N SER A 223 -18.42 -35.36 22.42
CA SER A 223 -18.90 -34.88 23.73
C SER A 223 -19.62 -35.93 24.58
N ASP A 224 -20.17 -36.98 23.95
CA ASP A 224 -20.80 -38.13 24.64
C ASP A 224 -19.80 -38.99 25.45
N ARG A 225 -18.49 -38.73 25.35
CA ARG A 225 -17.45 -39.33 26.21
C ARG A 225 -17.14 -38.51 27.46
N GLN A 226 -17.64 -37.28 27.56
CA GLN A 226 -17.49 -36.38 28.71
C GLN A 226 -16.05 -36.26 29.25
N VAL A 227 -15.04 -36.28 28.38
CA VAL A 227 -13.63 -36.22 28.78
C VAL A 227 -13.31 -34.86 29.40
N GLN A 228 -12.66 -34.87 30.56
CA GLN A 228 -12.23 -33.68 31.29
C GLN A 228 -10.76 -33.81 31.69
N ILE A 229 -10.06 -32.68 31.80
CA ILE A 229 -8.71 -32.58 32.33
C ILE A 229 -8.76 -31.73 33.59
N ASP A 230 -8.39 -32.30 34.73
CA ASP A 230 -8.20 -31.54 35.96
C ASP A 230 -6.92 -30.70 35.83
N VAL A 231 -7.11 -29.40 35.55
CA VAL A 231 -6.02 -28.42 35.33
C VAL A 231 -5.02 -28.42 36.49
N ASN A 232 -5.49 -28.51 37.73
CA ASN A 232 -4.62 -28.42 38.90
C ASN A 232 -3.81 -29.71 39.06
N LYS A 233 -4.45 -30.89 39.04
CA LYS A 233 -3.73 -32.18 39.11
C LYS A 233 -2.79 -32.39 37.93
N PHE A 234 -3.13 -31.88 36.73
CA PHE A 234 -2.25 -31.91 35.58
C PHE A 234 -0.96 -31.12 35.83
N LEU A 235 -1.07 -29.87 36.31
CA LEU A 235 0.09 -29.03 36.62
C LEU A 235 0.89 -29.56 37.82
N GLU A 236 0.22 -30.05 38.87
CA GLU A 236 0.83 -30.68 40.06
C GLU A 236 1.71 -31.90 39.71
N SER A 237 1.45 -32.59 38.59
CA SER A 237 2.28 -33.69 38.12
C SER A 237 3.68 -33.27 37.63
N PHE A 238 3.89 -31.98 37.34
CA PHE A 238 5.15 -31.43 36.86
C PHE A 238 5.93 -30.74 37.99
N SER A 239 7.17 -31.19 38.23
CA SER A 239 8.07 -30.56 39.21
C SER A 239 9.55 -30.62 38.80
N ILE A 240 10.30 -29.56 39.13
CA ILE A 240 11.71 -29.34 38.77
C ILE A 240 12.55 -29.06 40.01
N LYS A 241 13.84 -29.40 39.97
CA LYS A 241 14.80 -29.03 41.01
C LYS A 241 15.16 -27.54 40.88
N SER A 242 14.90 -26.75 41.92
CA SER A 242 15.14 -25.29 41.95
C SER A 242 16.38 -24.90 42.77
N GLY A 243 16.83 -25.78 43.67
CA GLY A 243 18.05 -25.62 44.47
C GLY A 243 18.62 -26.98 44.90
N PRO A 244 19.67 -27.04 45.74
CA PRO A 244 20.30 -28.30 46.16
C PRO A 244 19.33 -29.30 46.79
N GLU A 245 18.36 -28.83 47.57
CA GLU A 245 17.32 -29.64 48.23
C GLU A 245 15.88 -29.22 47.85
N GLU A 246 15.72 -28.07 47.18
CA GLU A 246 14.41 -27.52 46.83
C GLU A 246 13.87 -28.04 45.49
N ARG A 247 12.61 -28.47 45.48
CA ARG A 247 11.84 -28.86 44.28
C ARG A 247 10.61 -27.97 44.16
N TYR A 248 10.49 -27.28 43.03
CA TYR A 248 9.33 -26.47 42.66
C TYR A 248 8.35 -27.32 41.84
N THR A 249 7.05 -27.25 42.17
CA THR A 249 5.95 -27.85 41.42
C THR A 249 5.22 -26.74 40.65
N ALA A 250 4.77 -27.00 39.42
CA ALA A 250 4.17 -25.97 38.57
C ALA A 250 2.91 -25.36 39.21
N GLU A 251 2.82 -24.03 39.24
CA GLU A 251 1.74 -23.33 39.96
C GLU A 251 0.40 -23.37 39.19
N PRO A 252 -0.73 -23.51 39.91
CA PRO A 252 -2.08 -23.38 39.36
C PRO A 252 -2.24 -22.15 38.47
N TRP A 253 -2.57 -22.40 37.20
CA TRP A 253 -2.64 -21.38 36.18
C TRP A 253 -4.08 -20.85 36.08
N SER A 254 -4.40 -19.77 36.79
CA SER A 254 -5.77 -19.21 36.90
C SER A 254 -6.42 -18.71 35.60
N LEU A 255 -5.68 -18.66 34.49
CA LEU A 255 -6.16 -18.32 33.14
C LEU A 255 -5.96 -19.49 32.15
N ALA A 256 -5.86 -20.72 32.66
CA ALA A 256 -5.78 -21.91 31.82
C ALA A 256 -7.08 -22.11 31.03
N PRO A 257 -7.02 -22.60 29.78
CA PRO A 257 -8.19 -23.16 29.12
C PRO A 257 -8.66 -24.44 29.85
N GLY A 258 -9.94 -24.78 29.72
CA GLY A 258 -10.57 -25.92 30.40
C GLY A 258 -11.53 -25.50 31.51
N GLN A 259 -12.02 -26.48 32.29
CA GLN A 259 -12.90 -26.25 33.45
C GLN A 259 -12.14 -26.54 34.75
N TYR A 260 -12.39 -25.73 35.78
CA TYR A 260 -12.09 -26.09 37.16
C TYR A 260 -13.28 -26.85 37.74
N ALA A 261 -13.03 -28.01 38.37
CA ALA A 261 -14.06 -28.88 38.92
C ALA A 261 -14.77 -28.26 40.15
N PRO A 262 -16.02 -28.66 40.48
CA PRO A 262 -16.81 -29.74 39.88
C PRO A 262 -17.82 -29.28 38.80
N PRO A 263 -18.34 -30.20 37.95
CA PRO A 263 -19.30 -29.88 36.90
C PRO A 263 -20.73 -29.64 37.42
N MET A 264 -21.54 -28.90 36.67
CA MET A 264 -23.01 -28.92 36.82
C MET A 264 -23.63 -30.02 35.95
N GLU A 265 -24.69 -30.66 36.44
CA GLU A 265 -25.44 -31.66 35.67
C GLU A 265 -26.08 -31.05 34.40
N GLY A 266 -26.05 -31.80 33.30
CA GLY A 266 -26.65 -31.41 32.01
C GLY A 266 -25.79 -30.55 31.09
N GLY A 267 -24.65 -30.02 31.54
CA GLY A 267 -23.74 -29.23 30.71
C GLY A 267 -22.80 -30.06 29.83
N SER A 268 -22.67 -29.71 28.54
CA SER A 268 -21.64 -30.32 27.66
C SER A 268 -20.23 -29.85 28.08
N PRO A 269 -19.24 -30.72 28.37
CA PRO A 269 -18.11 -30.32 29.23
C PRO A 269 -16.98 -29.49 28.59
N ILE A 270 -16.98 -29.24 27.28
CA ILE A 270 -15.91 -28.48 26.60
C ILE A 270 -16.52 -27.45 25.62
N PRO A 271 -16.46 -26.13 25.93
CA PRO A 271 -16.94 -25.08 25.03
C PRO A 271 -15.88 -24.73 23.97
N LEU A 272 -15.71 -25.60 22.98
CA LEU A 272 -15.11 -25.27 21.68
C LEU A 272 -16.19 -25.43 20.61
N ALA A 273 -16.96 -24.35 20.42
CA ALA A 273 -18.23 -24.40 19.71
C ALA A 273 -18.09 -24.76 18.22
N VAL A 274 -18.55 -25.96 17.88
CA VAL A 274 -18.67 -26.46 16.50
C VAL A 274 -20.08 -27.09 16.36
N TYR A 275 -20.89 -26.52 15.47
CA TYR A 275 -22.28 -26.87 15.15
C TYR A 275 -23.30 -26.92 16.31
N HIS A 276 -24.24 -25.96 16.32
CA HIS A 276 -25.60 -26.14 16.81
C HIS A 276 -26.61 -25.58 15.79
N PRO A 277 -27.75 -26.27 15.53
CA PRO A 277 -28.85 -25.77 14.69
C PRO A 277 -29.76 -24.79 15.46
N PRO A 278 -30.66 -24.04 14.78
CA PRO A 278 -31.36 -22.91 15.40
C PRO A 278 -32.63 -23.29 16.18
N GLY A 279 -32.83 -22.62 17.32
CA GLY A 279 -34.17 -22.25 17.83
C GLY A 279 -34.60 -22.83 19.19
N GLN A 280 -34.49 -22.02 20.25
CA GLN A 280 -35.63 -21.55 21.08
C GLN A 280 -35.17 -20.58 22.18
N PRO A 281 -35.99 -19.57 22.58
CA PRO A 281 -35.69 -18.66 23.69
C PRO A 281 -36.29 -19.14 25.03
N VAL A 282 -35.77 -18.62 26.14
CA VAL A 282 -36.36 -18.75 27.49
C VAL A 282 -36.27 -17.40 28.21
N GLU A 283 -37.38 -16.95 28.80
CA GLU A 283 -37.47 -15.71 29.58
C GLU A 283 -37.20 -15.96 31.07
N ILE A 284 -36.92 -14.89 31.84
CA ILE A 284 -37.68 -14.50 33.05
C ILE A 284 -37.22 -13.11 33.57
N GLN A 285 -38.06 -12.45 34.36
CA GLN A 285 -38.07 -11.01 34.65
C GLN A 285 -37.46 -10.60 36.02
N PRO A 286 -37.32 -9.28 36.34
CA PRO A 286 -36.40 -8.78 37.37
C PRO A 286 -37.05 -8.44 38.73
N VAL A 287 -36.22 -8.03 39.69
CA VAL A 287 -36.62 -7.31 40.91
C VAL A 287 -35.71 -6.08 41.08
N LEU A 288 -36.29 -4.96 41.51
CA LEU A 288 -35.63 -3.67 41.80
C LEU A 288 -35.57 -3.45 43.32
N GLU A 289 -34.57 -2.71 43.80
CA GLU A 289 -34.79 -1.51 44.64
C GLU A 289 -33.52 -0.66 44.89
N ALA A 290 -33.73 0.62 45.23
CA ALA A 290 -32.80 1.61 45.78
C ALA A 290 -31.34 1.63 45.24
N ASP A 291 -31.04 2.55 44.32
CA ASP A 291 -29.77 2.61 43.59
C ASP A 291 -28.74 3.62 44.18
N PRO A 292 -27.56 3.17 44.68
CA PRO A 292 -26.48 4.07 45.11
C PRO A 292 -25.88 4.93 43.98
N ARG A 293 -26.24 4.67 42.71
CA ARG A 293 -25.74 5.43 41.56
C ARG A 293 -26.10 6.91 41.59
N GLU A 294 -27.09 7.42 42.33
CA GLU A 294 -27.38 8.88 42.29
C GLU A 294 -26.23 9.75 42.80
N GLU A 295 -25.66 9.48 43.98
CA GLU A 295 -24.55 10.30 44.50
C GLU A 295 -23.25 10.05 43.71
N ILE A 296 -23.04 8.81 43.24
CA ILE A 296 -21.93 8.47 42.35
C ILE A 296 -22.10 9.19 41.00
N LEU A 297 -23.31 9.26 40.43
CA LEU A 297 -23.64 10.05 39.24
C LEU A 297 -23.44 11.54 39.50
N ARG A 298 -23.78 12.06 40.68
CA ARG A 298 -23.56 13.48 41.00
C ARG A 298 -22.06 13.82 41.04
N ILE A 299 -21.20 12.89 41.47
CA ILE A 299 -19.74 13.03 41.46
C ILE A 299 -19.15 12.73 40.07
N HIS A 300 -19.63 11.70 39.37
CA HIS A 300 -19.19 11.36 38.02
C HIS A 300 -19.60 12.44 37.02
N LYS A 301 -20.84 12.94 37.04
CA LYS A 301 -21.30 14.04 36.19
C LYS A 301 -20.45 15.30 36.40
N ARG A 302 -19.95 15.57 37.61
CA ARG A 302 -18.97 16.65 37.88
C ARG A 302 -17.56 16.38 37.36
N ARG A 303 -17.14 15.11 37.25
CA ARG A 303 -15.83 14.72 36.67
C ARG A 303 -15.90 14.59 35.14
N LEU A 304 -16.92 13.93 34.60
CA LEU A 304 -17.29 13.90 33.18
C LEU A 304 -17.49 15.31 32.62
N GLN A 305 -18.18 16.21 33.33
CA GLN A 305 -18.28 17.62 32.89
C GLN A 305 -16.88 18.21 32.72
N ARG A 306 -16.00 18.12 33.72
CA ARG A 306 -14.61 18.63 33.62
C ARG A 306 -13.77 17.96 32.52
N SER A 307 -14.02 16.69 32.20
CA SER A 307 -13.36 16.00 31.08
C SER A 307 -13.94 16.38 29.72
N PHE A 308 -15.25 16.63 29.64
CA PHE A 308 -15.92 17.17 28.44
C PHE A 308 -15.54 18.63 28.20
N ASP A 309 -15.47 19.46 29.24
CA ASP A 309 -15.00 20.85 29.18
C ASP A 309 -13.57 20.95 28.61
N HIS A 310 -12.80 19.85 28.65
CA HIS A 310 -11.47 19.72 28.06
C HIS A 310 -11.43 19.14 26.63
N LEU A 311 -12.47 18.41 26.20
CA LEU A 311 -12.58 17.84 24.85
C LEU A 311 -13.46 18.68 23.90
N THR A 312 -14.45 19.38 24.46
CA THR A 312 -15.40 20.25 23.74
C THR A 312 -15.33 21.69 24.23
N GLN A 313 -14.18 22.36 24.05
CA GLN A 313 -14.17 23.80 23.80
C GLN A 313 -14.63 24.09 22.35
N LEU A 314 -15.83 23.60 22.06
CA LEU A 314 -16.70 23.97 20.94
C LEU A 314 -18.11 24.33 21.49
N LYS A 315 -18.15 24.88 22.71
CA LYS A 315 -19.09 25.96 23.00
C LYS A 315 -18.38 27.25 22.61
N GLU A 316 -18.77 27.78 21.46
CA GLU A 316 -18.23 29.01 20.85
C GLU A 316 -16.70 29.02 20.76
N MET A 317 -16.15 28.57 19.62
CA MET A 317 -14.94 29.23 19.17
C MET A 317 -15.30 30.70 18.96
N PRO A 318 -14.51 31.66 19.49
CA PRO A 318 -14.68 33.04 19.12
C PRO A 318 -14.57 33.15 17.60
N SER A 319 -15.44 33.97 16.99
CA SER A 319 -15.03 34.62 15.76
C SER A 319 -13.70 35.33 16.02
N MET A 320 -12.76 35.24 15.09
CA MET A 320 -11.68 36.22 15.05
C MET A 320 -12.32 37.54 14.65
N ILE A 321 -12.82 38.28 15.64
CA ILE A 321 -13.22 39.68 15.51
C ILE A 321 -11.93 40.48 15.32
N VAL A 322 -11.42 40.45 14.08
CA VAL A 322 -10.72 41.60 13.53
C VAL A 322 -11.82 42.61 13.22
N ASP A 323 -12.10 43.45 14.22
CA ASP A 323 -13.05 44.55 14.09
C ASP A 323 -12.56 45.49 12.95
N PRO A 324 -13.31 45.64 11.84
CA PRO A 324 -12.80 46.35 10.66
C PRO A 324 -12.47 47.83 10.92
N ASP A 325 -13.10 48.45 11.92
CA ASP A 325 -13.19 49.90 12.09
C ASP A 325 -12.39 50.45 13.29
N SER A 326 -11.57 49.64 13.97
CA SER A 326 -10.80 50.09 15.15
C SER A 326 -9.53 50.87 14.77
N PRO A 327 -9.43 52.18 15.09
CA PRO A 327 -8.40 53.04 14.51
C PRO A 327 -7.04 52.98 15.22
N LEU A 328 -6.01 53.21 14.40
CA LEU A 328 -4.60 53.47 14.73
C LEU A 328 -4.34 54.17 16.08
N LEU A 329 -3.36 53.64 16.83
CA LEU A 329 -2.42 54.50 17.57
C LEU A 329 -1.05 53.80 17.73
N ALA A 330 -0.02 54.41 17.16
CA ALA A 330 1.35 53.91 17.23
C ALA A 330 2.15 54.58 18.36
N GLN A 331 3.13 53.87 18.93
CA GLN A 331 4.42 54.49 19.26
C GLN A 331 5.55 53.47 19.48
N GLY A 332 6.77 53.90 19.17
CA GLY A 332 8.00 53.12 19.20
C GLY A 332 8.76 53.14 20.53
N PRO A 333 10.05 52.76 20.54
CA PRO A 333 10.70 52.24 21.74
C PRO A 333 11.62 53.22 22.51
N GLY A 334 11.70 53.01 23.83
CA GLY A 334 12.84 53.42 24.67
C GLY A 334 12.51 54.35 25.85
N GLY A 335 13.40 54.37 26.85
CA GLY A 335 13.38 55.36 27.95
C GLY A 335 13.37 54.77 29.37
N ARG A 336 14.36 55.14 30.20
CA ARG A 336 14.46 54.78 31.63
C ARG A 336 13.80 55.86 32.51
N ILE A 337 13.40 55.52 33.74
CA ILE A 337 13.54 56.26 35.04
C ILE A 337 12.57 55.67 36.11
N ALA A 338 12.76 55.79 37.44
CA ALA A 338 13.81 55.27 38.34
C ALA A 338 13.62 55.81 39.79
N ALA A 339 13.35 54.94 40.78
CA ALA A 339 13.44 55.26 42.23
C ALA A 339 13.58 53.96 43.07
N LYS A 340 14.71 53.61 43.70
CA LYS A 340 15.36 54.15 44.92
C LYS A 340 14.66 53.84 46.27
N LYS A 341 15.15 52.82 46.99
CA LYS A 341 15.83 52.94 48.31
C LYS A 341 16.53 51.63 48.72
N ASN A 342 17.57 51.75 49.56
CA ASN A 342 18.56 50.71 49.92
C ASN A 342 18.72 50.62 51.49
N PRO A 343 19.78 50.02 52.10
CA PRO A 343 20.01 48.60 52.44
C PRO A 343 20.49 48.47 53.93
N PRO A 344 21.58 47.76 54.35
CA PRO A 344 22.09 46.37 54.18
C PRO A 344 22.03 45.61 55.57
N PRO A 345 22.91 44.66 56.05
CA PRO A 345 24.39 44.51 55.97
C PRO A 345 24.96 43.12 55.48
N LYS A 346 26.30 43.00 55.43
CA LYS A 346 27.18 41.81 55.12
C LYS A 346 28.08 41.49 56.37
N PRO A 347 29.19 40.66 56.39
CA PRO A 347 29.89 39.70 55.47
C PRO A 347 29.94 38.24 56.05
N LYS A 348 30.83 37.24 55.82
CA LYS A 348 32.19 36.97 55.22
C LYS A 348 32.18 35.55 54.55
N ALA A 349 33.14 35.02 53.75
CA ALA A 349 34.49 35.38 53.25
C ALA A 349 35.76 34.77 53.93
N SER A 350 36.09 33.49 53.68
CA SER A 350 37.37 32.75 53.96
C SER A 350 37.23 31.25 53.56
N THR A 351 38.19 30.38 53.18
CA THR A 351 39.51 30.30 52.49
C THR A 351 40.06 28.85 52.68
N SER A 352 41.09 28.45 51.92
CA SER A 352 42.14 27.41 52.20
C SER A 352 41.86 25.89 52.31
N GLU A 353 42.46 25.16 51.35
CA GLU A 353 43.37 23.98 51.46
C GLU A 353 42.95 22.52 51.82
N LYS A 354 43.38 21.61 50.93
CA LYS A 354 44.06 20.28 51.10
C LYS A 354 43.77 19.38 52.32
N VAL A 355 43.63 18.06 52.07
CA VAL A 355 44.59 16.97 52.46
C VAL A 355 44.10 15.57 52.02
N LEU A 356 45.04 14.72 51.57
CA LEU A 356 45.01 13.25 51.40
C LEU A 356 46.10 12.68 52.36
N PRO A 357 46.13 11.39 52.81
CA PRO A 357 45.81 10.16 52.05
C PRO A 357 45.26 8.96 52.91
N THR A 358 45.44 7.70 52.44
CA THR A 358 45.50 6.40 53.22
C THR A 358 44.21 5.92 53.92
N ASP A 359 43.89 4.62 54.16
CA ASP A 359 44.47 3.27 53.88
C ASP A 359 43.41 2.17 54.26
N LEU A 360 43.47 0.84 53.99
CA LEU A 360 44.22 -0.08 53.10
C LEU A 360 43.54 -1.49 53.09
N ASN A 361 43.87 -2.38 52.13
CA ASN A 361 43.78 -3.87 52.21
C ASN A 361 42.39 -4.57 52.29
N SER A 362 42.18 -5.87 51.98
CA SER A 362 43.04 -6.94 51.39
C SER A 362 42.25 -8.18 50.88
N TYR A 363 42.82 -8.94 49.91
CA TYR A 363 42.89 -10.43 49.68
C TYR A 363 41.97 -11.45 50.43
N LYS A 364 41.65 -12.70 50.00
CA LYS A 364 41.98 -13.70 48.94
C LYS A 364 40.72 -14.61 48.74
N LYS A 365 40.44 -15.46 47.73
CA LYS A 365 41.16 -16.38 46.79
C LYS A 365 41.54 -17.80 47.31
N SER A 366 40.73 -18.80 46.93
CA SER A 366 41.00 -20.27 46.90
C SER A 366 40.03 -20.91 45.88
N GLN A 367 40.48 -21.60 44.81
CA GLN A 367 40.79 -23.05 44.69
C GLN A 367 39.58 -24.00 44.83
N LEU A 368 39.46 -25.16 44.13
CA LEU A 368 39.87 -25.67 42.80
C LEU A 368 39.34 -27.15 42.69
N LEU A 369 39.40 -27.77 41.49
CA LEU A 369 39.07 -29.18 41.12
C LEU A 369 37.70 -29.42 40.43
N ALA A 370 37.51 -30.54 39.70
CA ALA A 370 37.97 -30.78 38.31
C ALA A 370 37.27 -32.03 37.69
N VAL A 371 37.29 -32.16 36.35
CA VAL A 371 36.81 -33.34 35.55
C VAL A 371 35.25 -33.46 35.54
N GLU A 372 34.53 -33.85 34.48
CA GLU A 372 34.83 -34.66 33.28
C GLU A 372 34.19 -34.13 31.95
N SER A 373 34.45 -34.82 30.83
CA SER A 373 33.89 -34.57 29.47
C SER A 373 32.42 -35.06 29.32
N VAL A 374 31.62 -34.73 28.29
CA VAL A 374 31.78 -34.86 26.81
C VAL A 374 30.95 -33.77 26.08
N GLY A 375 31.38 -33.29 24.91
CA GLY A 375 30.76 -32.14 24.23
C GLY A 375 30.21 -32.37 22.80
N SER A 376 29.41 -31.42 22.31
CA SER A 376 28.83 -31.42 20.95
C SER A 376 28.87 -30.04 20.24
N ARG A 377 30.09 -29.58 19.95
CA ARG A 377 30.49 -28.82 18.74
C ARG A 377 29.44 -27.91 18.06
N SER A 378 29.48 -26.61 18.37
CA SER A 378 28.96 -25.56 17.46
C SER A 378 29.86 -25.39 16.23
N GLN A 379 29.30 -24.85 15.13
CA GLN A 379 29.94 -24.87 13.80
C GLN A 379 31.12 -23.90 13.63
N THR A 380 31.19 -22.82 14.43
CA THR A 380 32.14 -21.70 14.27
C THR A 380 33.61 -22.13 14.21
N ALA A 381 33.99 -23.14 15.01
CA ALA A 381 35.37 -23.64 15.08
C ALA A 381 35.88 -24.27 13.76
N LYS A 382 34.98 -24.69 12.84
CA LYS A 382 35.37 -25.30 11.55
C LYS A 382 35.69 -24.27 10.45
N ALA A 383 35.32 -22.99 10.64
CA ALA A 383 35.60 -21.94 9.66
C ALA A 383 37.08 -21.51 9.72
N ALA A 384 37.54 -21.09 10.91
CA ALA A 384 38.92 -20.64 11.13
C ALA A 384 39.98 -21.67 10.69
N GLN A 385 39.73 -22.96 10.98
CA GLN A 385 40.66 -24.03 10.67
C GLN A 385 40.79 -24.36 9.16
N ARG A 386 39.88 -23.87 8.30
CA ARG A 386 39.97 -24.06 6.85
C ARG A 386 40.77 -22.96 6.15
N SER A 387 40.60 -21.69 6.54
CA SER A 387 41.38 -20.58 5.97
C SER A 387 42.89 -20.75 6.20
N ALA A 388 43.29 -21.30 7.35
CA ALA A 388 44.69 -21.58 7.67
C ALA A 388 45.36 -22.66 6.78
N LEU A 389 44.58 -23.48 6.06
CA LEU A 389 45.10 -24.61 5.27
C LEU A 389 45.20 -24.35 3.76
N GLN A 390 44.62 -23.26 3.23
CA GLN A 390 44.76 -22.88 1.82
C GLN A 390 45.96 -21.95 1.55
N ALA A 391 46.61 -21.38 2.58
CA ALA A 391 47.72 -20.44 2.43
C ALA A 391 49.11 -21.09 2.23
N ILE A 392 49.21 -22.43 2.22
CA ILE A 392 50.49 -23.18 2.28
C ILE A 392 50.78 -23.97 0.99
N LYS A 393 49.91 -23.85 -0.04
CA LYS A 393 50.11 -24.43 -1.38
C LYS A 393 49.57 -23.48 -2.46
N GLU A 394 50.27 -23.18 -3.55
CA GLU A 394 51.62 -23.59 -3.99
C GLU A 394 52.24 -22.43 -4.79
N THR A 395 53.52 -22.11 -4.55
CA THR A 395 54.29 -21.11 -5.32
C THR A 395 55.53 -21.72 -5.95
N ASP A 396 55.51 -22.06 -7.25
CA ASP A 396 56.72 -22.08 -8.11
C ASP A 396 56.39 -22.13 -9.63
N ARG A 397 57.44 -21.92 -10.45
CA ARG A 397 57.63 -22.31 -11.88
C ARG A 397 57.07 -21.42 -13.00
N LYS A 398 57.80 -20.32 -13.16
CA LYS A 398 58.29 -19.71 -14.43
C LYS A 398 58.43 -20.71 -15.61
N GLY A 399 58.25 -20.25 -16.88
CA GLY A 399 59.13 -20.73 -17.97
C GLY A 399 58.73 -20.68 -19.47
N LYS A 400 58.92 -19.52 -20.13
CA LYS A 400 59.52 -19.30 -21.50
C LYS A 400 59.13 -20.13 -22.77
N ARG A 401 58.95 -19.36 -23.87
CA ARG A 401 59.13 -19.66 -25.34
C ARG A 401 58.06 -20.56 -25.98
N LYS A 402 57.52 -20.33 -27.21
CA LYS A 402 57.87 -19.63 -28.48
C LYS A 402 58.46 -20.56 -29.56
N ALA A 403 57.99 -20.36 -30.80
CA ALA A 403 58.36 -20.98 -32.10
C ALA A 403 57.63 -22.29 -32.44
N ASP A 404 57.29 -22.62 -33.71
CA ASP A 404 57.17 -21.86 -34.99
C ASP A 404 56.36 -22.77 -35.98
N ALA A 405 55.38 -22.26 -36.77
CA ALA A 405 55.45 -21.86 -38.19
C ALA A 405 54.68 -22.82 -39.16
N ASP A 406 54.82 -22.59 -40.48
CA ASP A 406 54.22 -23.29 -41.65
C ASP A 406 52.69 -23.09 -41.91
N VAL A 407 52.21 -22.88 -43.16
CA VAL A 407 52.91 -22.68 -44.46
C VAL A 407 52.10 -21.82 -45.47
N ASP A 408 52.84 -21.12 -46.35
CA ASP A 408 52.56 -20.50 -47.66
C ASP A 408 51.34 -19.61 -48.02
N VAL A 409 51.66 -18.69 -48.94
CA VAL A 409 50.90 -17.62 -49.62
C VAL A 409 51.61 -17.42 -50.99
N PRO A 410 51.03 -16.88 -52.11
CA PRO A 410 49.65 -16.71 -52.59
C PRO A 410 49.42 -17.38 -53.99
N ALA A 411 48.31 -17.09 -54.71
CA ALA A 411 48.36 -16.30 -55.98
C ALA A 411 47.07 -16.29 -56.86
N ARG A 412 46.74 -15.09 -57.39
CA ARG A 412 46.27 -14.76 -58.78
C ARG A 412 44.96 -15.43 -59.35
N ARG A 413 43.93 -14.64 -59.71
CA ARG A 413 43.67 -13.95 -61.03
C ARG A 413 43.24 -14.93 -62.18
N THR A 414 42.38 -14.62 -63.18
CA THR A 414 41.91 -13.35 -63.79
C THR A 414 40.73 -13.53 -64.80
N ARG A 415 40.02 -12.43 -65.15
CA ARG A 415 39.37 -12.14 -66.48
C ARG A 415 38.10 -12.99 -66.87
N ARG A 416 37.24 -12.64 -67.86
CA ARG A 416 37.12 -11.47 -68.79
C ARG A 416 35.66 -11.20 -69.27
N ARG A 417 35.44 -9.98 -69.79
CA ARG A 417 34.37 -9.47 -70.71
C ARG A 417 33.56 -10.47 -71.57
N THR A 418 32.30 -10.11 -71.82
CA THR A 418 31.79 -9.70 -73.16
C THR A 418 30.60 -8.72 -73.06
N ARG A 419 30.32 -7.99 -74.15
CA ARG A 419 29.15 -7.11 -74.39
C ARG A 419 28.62 -7.41 -75.80
N PRO A 420 27.35 -7.11 -76.10
CA PRO A 420 27.09 -6.13 -77.17
C PRO A 420 26.06 -5.05 -76.77
N GLU A 421 25.92 -4.08 -77.68
CA GLU A 421 25.15 -2.83 -77.62
C GLU A 421 23.65 -3.06 -77.92
N VAL A 422 22.72 -2.09 -77.99
CA VAL A 422 22.73 -0.65 -78.39
C VAL A 422 21.53 0.08 -77.70
N ASP A 423 21.30 1.41 -77.65
CA ASP A 423 21.89 2.59 -78.33
C ASP A 423 21.74 3.91 -77.52
N ASP A 424 22.07 5.05 -78.15
CA ASP A 424 21.60 6.45 -78.03
C ASP A 424 20.49 6.87 -77.00
N ASN A 425 20.45 8.10 -76.44
CA ASN A 425 21.32 9.29 -76.54
C ASN A 425 21.05 10.27 -75.34
N ARG A 426 22.05 11.08 -74.95
CA ARG A 426 22.03 12.51 -74.45
C ARG A 426 20.93 13.07 -73.51
N ASP A 427 21.16 14.06 -72.63
CA ASP A 427 22.33 14.93 -72.38
C ASP A 427 22.27 15.59 -70.96
N LEU A 428 23.46 15.91 -70.42
CA LEU A 428 23.83 17.10 -69.60
C LEU A 428 23.29 17.43 -68.17
N ILE A 429 24.26 17.97 -67.40
CA ILE A 429 24.21 18.94 -66.28
C ILE A 429 24.15 18.42 -64.82
N ASP A 430 25.18 18.83 -64.09
CA ASP A 430 25.49 18.76 -62.65
C ASP A 430 24.52 19.69 -61.83
N ASP A 431 24.47 19.77 -60.50
CA ASP A 431 25.56 19.84 -59.50
C ASP A 431 25.07 19.45 -58.08
N GLU A 432 25.97 19.46 -57.09
CA GLU A 432 25.67 19.19 -55.67
C GLU A 432 25.07 20.40 -54.92
N ASP A 433 24.29 20.17 -53.83
CA ASP A 433 24.73 20.50 -52.46
C ASP A 433 23.77 19.96 -51.34
N HIS A 434 24.17 20.08 -50.06
CA HIS A 434 23.38 19.72 -48.87
C HIS A 434 22.85 20.97 -48.07
N PRO A 435 22.72 21.02 -46.72
CA PRO A 435 21.38 21.05 -46.12
C PRO A 435 21.13 22.18 -45.09
N GLN A 436 19.87 22.54 -44.81
CA GLN A 436 19.51 23.30 -43.60
C GLN A 436 18.19 22.83 -42.97
N ASP A 437 18.12 22.92 -41.64
CA ASP A 437 16.93 22.65 -40.80
C ASP A 437 15.99 23.86 -40.74
N GLU A 438 14.68 23.64 -40.66
CA GLU A 438 13.74 24.59 -40.03
C GLU A 438 12.75 23.87 -39.09
N VAL A 439 12.13 24.64 -38.20
CA VAL A 439 11.49 24.17 -36.96
C VAL A 439 9.97 24.41 -36.98
N PHE A 440 9.24 23.64 -36.17
CA PHE A 440 7.82 23.82 -35.92
C PHE A 440 7.47 25.27 -35.51
N GLN A 441 6.38 25.78 -36.09
CA GLN A 441 5.51 26.76 -35.43
C GLN A 441 4.13 26.13 -35.27
N ASP A 442 3.56 26.25 -34.07
CA ASP A 442 2.15 26.01 -33.78
C ASP A 442 1.50 27.39 -33.68
N ASP A 443 0.52 27.70 -34.55
CA ASP A 443 -0.25 28.94 -34.50
C ASP A 443 -1.65 28.65 -33.93
N ASP A 444 -1.91 29.16 -32.71
CA ASP A 444 -3.24 29.28 -32.10
C ASP A 444 -3.82 30.66 -32.46
N ASP A 445 -4.89 30.73 -33.25
CA ASP A 445 -5.70 31.96 -33.44
C ASP A 445 -7.14 31.73 -32.93
N ASP A 446 -7.52 32.50 -31.90
CA ASP A 446 -8.91 32.73 -31.50
C ASP A 446 -9.47 33.91 -32.33
N ASP A 447 -10.68 33.82 -32.86
CA ASP A 447 -11.38 34.97 -33.47
C ASP A 447 -12.90 34.91 -33.18
N ASP A 448 -13.42 35.96 -32.52
CA ASP A 448 -14.82 36.08 -32.11
C ASP A 448 -15.66 36.74 -33.22
N VAL A 449 -16.74 36.08 -33.68
CA VAL A 449 -17.73 36.69 -34.57
C VAL A 449 -19.16 36.34 -34.15
N GLU A 450 -19.85 37.30 -33.54
CA GLU A 450 -21.32 37.34 -33.56
C GLU A 450 -21.81 37.73 -34.96
N MET A 451 -22.87 37.08 -35.47
CA MET A 451 -24.10 37.76 -35.92
C MET A 451 -25.10 36.87 -36.69
N ALA A 452 -26.38 37.11 -36.40
CA ALA A 452 -27.56 37.03 -37.28
C ALA A 452 -27.95 35.70 -37.98
N HIS A 453 -29.20 35.31 -37.71
CA HIS A 453 -30.02 34.42 -38.54
C HIS A 453 -30.20 34.98 -39.96
N GLN A 454 -30.37 34.10 -40.96
CA GLN A 454 -31.66 34.05 -41.68
C GLN A 454 -31.88 32.76 -42.49
N ASP A 455 -33.15 32.39 -42.60
CA ASP A 455 -33.62 31.05 -42.96
C ASP A 455 -33.67 30.79 -44.46
N ARG A 456 -33.75 29.50 -44.82
CA ARG A 456 -34.71 29.07 -45.85
C ARG A 456 -35.28 27.68 -45.55
N HIS A 457 -36.57 27.66 -45.21
CA HIS A 457 -37.42 26.49 -45.22
C HIS A 457 -37.54 25.89 -46.63
N GLN A 458 -37.70 24.57 -46.71
CA GLN A 458 -38.89 23.91 -47.28
C GLN A 458 -38.75 22.38 -47.21
N ASP A 459 -39.77 21.53 -47.03
CA ASP A 459 -41.08 21.50 -46.31
C ASP A 459 -41.66 20.07 -46.57
N PHE A 460 -42.84 19.70 -46.03
CA PHE A 460 -43.50 18.37 -45.99
C PHE A 460 -43.01 17.43 -44.86
N ASP A 461 -43.73 17.18 -43.76
CA ASP A 461 -45.18 17.16 -43.37
C ASP A 461 -45.97 15.87 -43.65
N GLY A 462 -46.83 15.51 -42.68
CA GLY A 462 -47.72 14.33 -42.65
C GLY A 462 -47.40 13.38 -41.50
N TYR A 463 -47.50 13.75 -40.22
CA TYR A 463 -48.73 14.04 -39.43
C TYR A 463 -49.76 12.89 -39.37
N ASP A 464 -49.91 12.32 -38.16
CA ASP A 464 -51.21 11.98 -37.54
C ASP A 464 -51.00 11.73 -36.03
N GLU A 465 -51.64 12.56 -35.20
CA GLU A 465 -51.84 12.36 -33.74
C GLU A 465 -53.19 11.64 -33.51
N PRO A 466 -53.46 10.94 -32.37
CA PRO A 466 -53.07 11.33 -31.02
C PRO A 466 -52.65 10.21 -30.03
N GLY A 467 -52.05 10.60 -28.89
CA GLY A 467 -51.71 9.67 -27.82
C GLY A 467 -51.02 10.27 -26.59
N SER A 468 -51.71 11.12 -25.82
CA SER A 468 -51.38 11.36 -24.40
C SER A 468 -51.52 10.05 -23.60
N GLU A 469 -50.81 9.76 -22.50
CA GLU A 469 -50.14 10.58 -21.48
C GLU A 469 -48.82 9.85 -21.04
N GLU A 470 -47.77 10.45 -20.46
CA GLU A 470 -47.49 11.85 -20.12
C GLU A 470 -46.15 12.28 -20.75
N GLU A 471 -46.18 13.32 -21.59
CA GLU A 471 -45.03 14.23 -21.65
C GLU A 471 -45.23 15.26 -20.54
N VAL A 472 -44.45 15.21 -19.47
CA VAL A 472 -44.47 16.31 -18.49
C VAL A 472 -43.60 17.44 -19.02
N GLN A 473 -44.21 18.41 -19.69
CA GLN A 473 -43.63 19.73 -19.83
C GLN A 473 -43.42 20.33 -18.43
N VAL A 474 -42.19 20.25 -17.92
CA VAL A 474 -41.74 21.15 -16.87
C VAL A 474 -40.75 22.14 -17.47
N GLN A 475 -41.26 23.33 -17.79
CA GLN A 475 -40.45 24.54 -17.72
C GLN A 475 -40.17 24.82 -16.23
N GLY A 476 -39.30 24.02 -15.63
CA GLY A 476 -38.99 24.08 -14.21
C GLY A 476 -38.14 22.89 -13.75
N ASP A 477 -37.20 23.19 -12.85
CA ASP A 477 -36.52 22.30 -11.90
C ASP A 477 -36.47 20.80 -12.24
N ALA A 478 -35.68 20.48 -13.28
CA ALA A 478 -35.15 19.13 -13.47
C ALA A 478 -34.31 18.75 -12.26
N GLN A 479 -34.94 18.10 -11.27
CA GLN A 479 -34.49 18.13 -9.88
C GLN A 479 -32.99 17.81 -9.72
N PRO A 480 -32.24 18.63 -8.94
CA PRO A 480 -30.83 18.40 -8.73
C PRO A 480 -30.52 17.00 -8.20
N ARG A 481 -29.41 16.41 -8.63
CA ARG A 481 -29.05 15.04 -8.27
C ARG A 481 -28.89 14.78 -6.78
N TRP A 482 -28.78 15.83 -5.95
CA TRP A 482 -28.80 15.70 -4.50
C TRP A 482 -30.16 15.34 -3.93
N THR A 483 -31.29 15.65 -4.56
CA THR A 483 -32.64 15.28 -4.05
C THR A 483 -32.89 13.77 -4.00
N LYS A 484 -31.98 12.97 -4.58
CA LYS A 484 -31.98 11.50 -4.56
C LYS A 484 -31.02 10.89 -3.53
N LEU A 485 -30.30 11.71 -2.77
CA LEU A 485 -29.52 11.30 -1.59
C LEU A 485 -30.43 11.28 -0.37
N TYR A 486 -30.09 10.46 0.63
CA TYR A 486 -30.78 10.43 1.93
C TYR A 486 -32.29 10.13 1.81
N SER A 487 -32.70 9.30 0.85
CA SER A 487 -34.07 8.81 0.79
C SER A 487 -34.34 7.88 1.98
N GLU A 488 -35.55 7.96 2.54
CA GLU A 488 -35.88 7.28 3.79
C GLU A 488 -35.77 5.74 3.66
N SER A 489 -36.27 5.18 2.57
CA SER A 489 -36.14 3.74 2.27
C SER A 489 -34.69 3.29 2.09
N HIS A 490 -33.79 4.14 1.59
CA HIS A 490 -32.36 3.83 1.51
C HIS A 490 -31.71 3.85 2.89
N LEU A 491 -31.97 4.88 3.70
CA LEU A 491 -31.40 5.02 5.04
C LEU A 491 -31.90 3.95 6.02
N VAL A 492 -33.19 3.62 6.00
CA VAL A 492 -33.76 2.56 6.85
C VAL A 492 -33.18 1.20 6.46
N SER A 493 -33.17 0.85 5.16
CA SER A 493 -32.56 -0.40 4.69
C SER A 493 -31.05 -0.45 4.96
N GLU A 494 -30.36 0.69 4.90
CA GLU A 494 -28.95 0.81 5.28
C GLU A 494 -28.73 0.55 6.79
N ALA A 495 -29.60 1.07 7.66
CA ALA A 495 -29.57 0.83 9.10
C ALA A 495 -29.92 -0.62 9.47
N GLU A 496 -30.89 -1.24 8.79
CA GLU A 496 -31.23 -2.65 8.94
C GLU A 496 -30.06 -3.55 8.54
N ALA A 497 -29.44 -3.31 7.38
CA ALA A 497 -28.29 -4.08 6.90
C ALA A 497 -27.08 -3.96 7.84
N VAL A 498 -26.82 -2.76 8.38
CA VAL A 498 -25.75 -2.54 9.38
C VAL A 498 -26.09 -3.20 10.71
N SER A 499 -27.37 -3.23 11.12
CA SER A 499 -27.82 -3.94 12.32
C SER A 499 -27.73 -5.47 12.18
N LEU A 500 -27.97 -5.99 10.97
CA LEU A 500 -27.80 -7.41 10.65
C LEU A 500 -26.31 -7.81 10.60
N GLU A 501 -25.45 -6.97 10.02
CA GLU A 501 -23.98 -7.16 10.10
C GLU A 501 -23.50 -7.13 11.56
N TRP A 502 -23.97 -6.16 12.35
CA TRP A 502 -23.63 -6.04 13.77
C TRP A 502 -24.03 -7.27 14.60
N THR A 503 -25.24 -7.77 14.41
CA THR A 503 -25.78 -8.90 15.18
C THR A 503 -25.28 -10.27 14.71
N SER A 504 -24.81 -10.38 13.47
CA SER A 504 -24.15 -11.59 12.93
C SER A 504 -22.62 -11.60 13.11
N CYS A 505 -22.01 -10.46 13.44
CA CYS A 505 -20.60 -10.37 13.76
C CYS A 505 -20.29 -11.08 15.11
N PRO A 506 -19.28 -11.98 15.18
CA PRO A 506 -18.82 -12.54 16.45
C PRO A 506 -18.36 -11.42 17.39
N LYS A 507 -18.78 -11.46 18.66
CA LYS A 507 -18.48 -10.39 19.62
C LYS A 507 -16.98 -10.23 19.91
N ASP A 508 -16.18 -11.25 19.64
CA ASP A 508 -14.72 -11.23 19.77
C ASP A 508 -14.01 -10.65 18.52
N SER A 509 -14.68 -10.58 17.37
CA SER A 509 -14.20 -9.89 16.16
C SER A 509 -14.23 -8.35 16.28
N LEU A 510 -14.84 -7.83 17.35
CA LEU A 510 -14.96 -6.39 17.63
C LEU A 510 -13.65 -5.79 18.18
N ARG A 511 -12.73 -5.37 17.30
CA ARG A 511 -11.77 -4.25 17.51
C ARG A 511 -10.81 -3.92 16.34
N LEU A 512 -11.05 -4.42 15.12
CA LEU A 512 -10.15 -4.17 13.97
C LEU A 512 -10.33 -2.78 13.32
N ALA A 513 -10.33 -1.73 14.14
CA ALA A 513 -10.27 -0.33 13.73
C ALA A 513 -8.82 0.10 13.47
N ASP A 514 -8.57 0.86 12.42
CA ASP A 514 -7.22 1.36 12.11
C ASP A 514 -6.83 2.53 13.03
N ARG A 515 -6.39 2.18 14.25
CA ARG A 515 -5.96 3.12 15.29
C ARG A 515 -4.83 4.05 14.84
N THR A 516 -4.07 3.67 13.81
CA THR A 516 -3.04 4.50 13.16
C THR A 516 -3.64 5.80 12.63
N VAL A 517 -4.82 5.73 12.02
CA VAL A 517 -5.52 6.89 11.44
C VAL A 517 -6.01 7.81 12.56
N HIS A 518 -6.66 7.25 13.60
CA HIS A 518 -7.06 8.01 14.80
C HIS A 518 -5.87 8.75 15.42
N ALA A 519 -4.74 8.07 15.58
CA ALA A 519 -3.53 8.68 16.10
C ALA A 519 -3.01 9.79 15.18
N THR A 520 -3.06 9.63 13.86
CA THR A 520 -2.56 10.62 12.89
C THR A 520 -3.48 11.84 12.81
N ILE A 521 -4.81 11.67 12.76
CA ILE A 521 -5.78 12.78 12.87
C ILE A 521 -5.60 13.50 14.22
N SER A 522 -5.46 12.76 15.33
CA SER A 522 -5.28 13.36 16.66
C SER A 522 -3.98 14.16 16.76
N LYS A 523 -2.88 13.66 16.17
CA LYS A 523 -1.61 14.38 16.06
C LYS A 523 -1.75 15.64 15.19
N MET A 524 -2.40 15.56 14.03
CA MET A 524 -2.67 16.71 13.17
C MET A 524 -3.56 17.75 13.88
N ALA A 525 -4.68 17.34 14.46
CA ALA A 525 -5.59 18.23 15.18
C ALA A 525 -4.97 18.83 16.46
N LYS A 526 -3.94 18.20 17.05
CA LYS A 526 -3.13 18.79 18.13
C LYS A 526 -2.09 19.77 17.57
N ALA A 527 -1.41 19.42 16.48
CA ALA A 527 -0.43 20.29 15.84
C ALA A 527 -1.08 21.58 15.32
N VAL A 528 -2.21 21.48 14.60
CA VAL A 528 -2.97 22.63 14.08
C VAL A 528 -3.46 23.54 15.21
N ARG A 529 -4.10 23.00 16.27
CA ARG A 529 -4.62 23.80 17.39
C ARG A 529 -3.54 24.45 18.27
N GLY A 530 -2.31 23.93 18.25
CA GLY A 530 -1.20 24.43 19.07
C GLY A 530 -0.27 25.42 18.37
N CYS A 531 -0.58 25.86 17.16
CA CYS A 531 0.36 26.58 16.29
C CYS A 531 -0.13 27.94 15.81
N GLN A 532 0.80 28.86 15.66
CA GLN A 532 0.62 30.06 14.84
C GLN A 532 0.41 29.66 13.36
N PRO A 533 -0.27 30.50 12.56
CA PRO A 533 -0.18 30.43 11.10
C PRO A 533 1.29 30.31 10.64
N GLY A 534 1.54 29.54 9.57
CA GLY A 534 2.88 29.37 8.99
C GLY A 534 3.77 28.32 9.66
N SER A 535 3.52 28.02 10.94
CA SER A 535 4.27 27.03 11.75
C SER A 535 4.57 25.74 10.97
N LEU A 536 5.78 25.23 11.18
CA LEU A 536 6.26 24.00 10.58
C LEU A 536 5.72 22.72 11.26
N ALA A 537 5.15 22.81 12.47
CA ALA A 537 4.73 21.62 13.22
C ALA A 537 3.49 20.88 12.65
N PRO A 538 2.49 21.54 12.04
CA PRO A 538 1.45 20.87 11.25
C PRO A 538 1.99 20.20 9.98
N LEU A 539 3.10 20.68 9.40
CA LEU A 539 3.58 20.28 8.07
C LEU A 539 3.74 18.76 7.87
N PRO A 540 4.36 17.99 8.80
CA PRO A 540 4.47 16.55 8.63
C PRO A 540 3.11 15.86 8.86
N GLN A 541 2.30 16.37 9.79
CA GLN A 541 1.03 15.75 10.17
C GLN A 541 -0.04 15.91 9.07
N VAL A 542 -0.09 17.08 8.41
CA VAL A 542 -0.96 17.32 7.25
C VAL A 542 -0.56 16.43 6.07
N ARG A 543 0.74 16.30 5.77
CA ARG A 543 1.23 15.38 4.72
C ARG A 543 0.95 13.91 5.04
N LEU A 544 1.12 13.49 6.29
CA LEU A 544 0.77 12.15 6.75
C LEU A 544 -0.75 11.90 6.65
N CYS A 545 -1.60 12.82 7.13
CA CYS A 545 -3.05 12.69 6.99
C CYS A 545 -3.51 12.63 5.53
N LEU A 546 -2.95 13.43 4.62
CA LEU A 546 -3.28 13.35 3.19
C LEU A 546 -2.80 12.03 2.54
N ALA A 547 -1.65 11.49 2.97
CA ALA A 547 -1.22 10.15 2.56
C ALA A 547 -2.16 9.05 3.09
N GLU A 548 -2.59 9.14 4.35
CA GLU A 548 -3.53 8.21 4.98
C GLU A 548 -4.93 8.28 4.35
N VAL A 549 -5.40 9.47 3.95
CA VAL A 549 -6.63 9.65 3.14
C VAL A 549 -6.54 8.87 1.84
N ARG A 550 -5.39 8.91 1.14
CA ARG A 550 -5.18 8.10 -0.07
C ARG A 550 -5.16 6.61 0.27
N ARG A 551 -4.46 6.19 1.34
CA ARG A 551 -4.41 4.79 1.79
C ARG A 551 -5.81 4.24 2.07
N LEU A 552 -6.63 4.96 2.83
CA LEU A 552 -8.02 4.59 3.15
C LEU A 552 -8.94 4.58 1.92
N ARG A 553 -8.77 5.51 0.98
CA ARG A 553 -9.46 5.49 -0.33
C ARG A 553 -9.12 4.24 -1.16
N THR A 554 -8.00 3.58 -0.89
CA THR A 554 -7.50 2.40 -1.63
C THR A 554 -7.49 1.10 -0.82
N GLY A 555 -7.90 1.11 0.45
CA GLY A 555 -7.74 -0.01 1.38
C GLY A 555 -8.88 -1.02 1.32
N ASP A 556 -8.54 -2.30 1.22
CA ASP A 556 -9.49 -3.41 1.30
C ASP A 556 -9.91 -3.66 2.77
N ALA A 557 -10.97 -2.97 3.21
CA ALA A 557 -11.70 -3.32 4.43
C ALA A 557 -12.85 -4.28 4.08
N HIS A 558 -13.00 -5.37 4.83
CA HIS A 558 -13.89 -6.48 4.46
C HIS A 558 -15.28 -6.48 5.15
N ALA A 559 -15.52 -5.58 6.11
CA ALA A 559 -16.83 -5.39 6.77
C ALA A 559 -17.37 -3.98 6.49
N ALA A 560 -18.68 -3.82 6.29
CA ALA A 560 -19.28 -2.55 5.91
C ALA A 560 -19.18 -1.50 7.03
N LEU A 561 -19.33 -1.89 8.31
CA LEU A 561 -19.00 -1.08 9.48
C LEU A 561 -17.57 -0.50 9.43
N SER A 562 -16.57 -1.33 9.10
CA SER A 562 -15.17 -0.89 8.94
C SER A 562 -15.00 0.06 7.75
N ILE A 563 -15.64 -0.24 6.63
CA ILE A 563 -15.66 0.62 5.43
C ILE A 563 -16.25 2.00 5.76
N ARG A 564 -17.38 2.08 6.47
CA ARG A 564 -18.02 3.34 6.89
C ARG A 564 -17.11 4.18 7.75
N HIS A 565 -16.50 3.57 8.76
CA HIS A 565 -15.58 4.27 9.64
C HIS A 565 -14.34 4.79 8.89
N ASN A 566 -13.76 3.98 8.01
CA ASN A 566 -12.62 4.41 7.18
C ASN A 566 -13.00 5.56 6.23
N ARG A 567 -14.23 5.56 5.68
CA ARG A 567 -14.77 6.67 4.86
C ARG A 567 -14.97 7.96 5.67
N SER A 568 -15.57 7.88 6.86
CA SER A 568 -15.79 9.05 7.72
C SER A 568 -14.46 9.67 8.17
N MET A 569 -13.48 8.84 8.52
CA MET A 569 -12.12 9.27 8.89
C MET A 569 -11.35 9.87 7.71
N ALA A 570 -11.53 9.36 6.48
CA ALA A 570 -10.95 9.94 5.28
C ALA A 570 -11.58 11.31 4.95
N MET A 571 -12.90 11.47 5.09
CA MET A 571 -13.60 12.74 4.91
C MET A 571 -13.18 13.78 5.96
N LEU A 572 -13.09 13.38 7.24
CA LEU A 572 -12.64 14.24 8.33
C LEU A 572 -11.19 14.69 8.17
N SER A 573 -10.29 13.78 7.78
CA SER A 573 -8.88 14.08 7.49
C SER A 573 -8.75 15.05 6.33
N HIS A 574 -9.51 14.85 5.25
CA HIS A 574 -9.54 15.75 4.09
C HIS A 574 -10.03 17.13 4.51
N TYR A 575 -11.11 17.23 5.29
CA TYR A 575 -11.61 18.48 5.83
C TYR A 575 -10.55 19.22 6.65
N MET A 576 -9.98 18.59 7.68
CA MET A 576 -9.00 19.25 8.56
C MET A 576 -7.75 19.69 7.83
N ALA A 577 -7.23 18.87 6.90
CA ALA A 577 -6.05 19.20 6.11
C ALA A 577 -6.30 20.41 5.18
N TRP A 578 -7.39 20.38 4.41
CA TRP A 578 -7.69 21.46 3.46
C TRP A 578 -8.18 22.72 4.16
N ASN A 579 -8.97 22.64 5.23
CA ASN A 579 -9.35 23.79 6.05
C ASN A 579 -8.12 24.51 6.65
N TRP A 580 -7.09 23.78 7.08
CA TRP A 580 -5.85 24.41 7.52
C TRP A 580 -5.14 25.14 6.36
N ILE A 581 -5.02 24.50 5.18
CA ILE A 581 -4.43 25.12 3.97
C ILE A 581 -5.21 26.39 3.57
N ASP A 582 -6.55 26.34 3.59
CA ASP A 582 -7.47 27.44 3.31
C ASP A 582 -7.20 28.63 4.26
N GLN A 583 -7.10 28.36 5.56
CA GLN A 583 -6.84 29.36 6.60
C GLN A 583 -5.43 29.98 6.51
N VAL A 584 -4.36 29.21 6.27
CA VAL A 584 -3.02 29.82 6.09
C VAL A 584 -2.91 30.56 4.76
N ALA A 585 -3.56 30.11 3.69
CA ALA A 585 -3.63 30.86 2.45
C ALA A 585 -4.37 32.20 2.66
N TRP A 586 -5.51 32.18 3.35
CA TRP A 586 -6.27 33.40 3.66
C TRP A 586 -5.47 34.36 4.55
N PHE A 587 -4.75 33.85 5.55
CA PHE A 587 -3.91 34.67 6.44
C PHE A 587 -2.75 35.35 5.69
N TYR A 588 -1.96 34.58 4.94
CA TYR A 588 -0.76 35.08 4.25
C TYR A 588 -1.02 35.81 2.92
N SER A 589 -2.25 35.80 2.42
CA SER A 589 -2.63 36.59 1.23
C SER A 589 -2.75 38.09 1.49
N ALA A 590 -2.87 38.52 2.75
CA ALA A 590 -2.85 39.93 3.10
C ALA A 590 -1.43 40.50 3.00
N LEU A 591 -1.32 41.82 2.82
CA LEU A 591 -0.05 42.54 2.88
C LEU A 591 0.36 42.74 4.34
N TRP A 592 1.50 42.16 4.74
CA TRP A 592 2.18 42.43 6.00
C TRP A 592 3.68 42.59 5.73
N ASP A 593 4.37 43.42 6.51
CA ASP A 593 5.83 43.39 6.60
C ASP A 593 6.26 42.14 7.41
N PHE A 594 6.70 41.11 6.71
CA PHE A 594 7.25 39.88 7.28
C PHE A 594 8.78 39.92 7.27
N ASP A 595 9.43 39.46 8.35
CA ASP A 595 10.90 39.35 8.40
C ASP A 595 11.36 38.23 7.45
N PRO A 596 12.16 38.54 6.40
CA PRO A 596 12.58 37.54 5.42
C PRO A 596 13.71 36.63 5.91
N SER A 597 14.04 36.62 7.21
CA SER A 597 15.03 35.74 7.82
C SER A 597 14.44 34.63 8.69
N ASP A 598 13.14 34.66 9.03
CA ASP A 598 12.50 33.61 9.83
C ASP A 598 11.99 32.45 8.96
N ALA A 599 12.67 31.30 9.04
CA ALA A 599 12.32 30.07 8.33
C ALA A 599 10.92 29.52 8.67
N ASN A 600 10.29 29.95 9.78
CA ASN A 600 8.90 29.62 10.08
C ASN A 600 7.89 30.38 9.19
N MET A 601 8.32 31.45 8.51
CA MET A 601 7.48 32.29 7.65
C MET A 601 7.52 31.88 6.17
N TRP A 602 7.92 30.65 5.85
CA TRP A 602 8.05 30.15 4.46
C TRP A 602 6.77 30.31 3.60
N ILE A 603 5.57 30.27 4.21
CA ILE A 603 4.29 30.54 3.50
C ILE A 603 4.15 32.04 3.18
N ALA A 604 4.61 32.92 4.07
CA ALA A 604 4.69 34.36 3.87
C ALA A 604 5.67 34.72 2.74
N HIS A 605 6.83 34.05 2.70
CA HIS A 605 7.76 34.13 1.58
C HIS A 605 7.10 33.69 0.26
N LEU A 606 6.41 32.55 0.25
CA LEU A 606 5.71 32.05 -0.93
C LEU A 606 4.64 33.03 -1.42
N ALA A 607 3.84 33.60 -0.51
CA ALA A 607 2.86 34.64 -0.81
C ALA A 607 3.50 35.91 -1.38
N SER A 608 4.62 36.35 -0.80
CA SER A 608 5.39 37.52 -1.25
C SER A 608 5.99 37.31 -2.64
N THR A 609 6.56 36.13 -2.93
CA THR A 609 7.05 35.81 -4.29
C THR A 609 5.91 35.73 -5.30
N ILE A 610 4.75 35.17 -4.94
CA ILE A 610 3.55 35.18 -5.80
C ILE A 610 3.10 36.62 -6.10
N SER A 611 2.91 37.45 -5.07
CA SER A 611 2.48 38.85 -5.23
C SER A 611 3.47 39.68 -6.05
N SER A 612 4.78 39.48 -5.82
CA SER A 612 5.85 40.14 -6.58
C SER A 612 5.93 39.71 -8.05
N ASN A 613 5.34 38.57 -8.43
CA ASN A 613 5.28 38.10 -9.81
C ASN A 613 3.91 38.40 -10.49
N LEU A 614 2.86 38.69 -9.73
CA LEU A 614 1.57 39.16 -10.27
C LEU A 614 1.66 40.53 -10.96
N THR A 615 2.67 41.34 -10.63
CA THR A 615 3.04 42.58 -11.35
C THR A 615 3.96 42.36 -12.55
N SER A 616 4.40 41.13 -12.81
CA SER A 616 5.33 40.80 -13.91
C SER A 616 4.61 40.57 -15.25
N ARG A 617 5.38 40.34 -16.32
CA ARG A 617 4.84 39.89 -17.63
C ARG A 617 4.67 38.37 -17.72
N ALA A 618 5.03 37.60 -16.69
CA ALA A 618 5.01 36.14 -16.75
C ALA A 618 3.58 35.59 -16.65
N ARG A 619 3.19 34.71 -17.58
CA ARG A 619 1.91 33.95 -17.50
C ARG A 619 1.99 32.77 -16.52
N THR A 620 3.20 32.31 -16.21
CA THR A 620 3.49 31.19 -15.31
C THR A 620 4.59 31.56 -14.34
N LEU A 621 4.49 31.09 -13.09
CA LEU A 621 5.55 31.17 -12.09
C LEU A 621 6.02 29.76 -11.75
N ALA A 622 7.30 29.51 -12.02
CA ALA A 622 8.01 28.32 -11.53
C ALA A 622 8.37 28.51 -10.05
N ILE A 623 8.05 27.51 -9.24
CA ILE A 623 8.24 27.51 -7.78
C ILE A 623 8.95 26.20 -7.43
N GLN A 624 10.15 26.27 -6.85
CA GLN A 624 10.82 25.12 -6.25
C GLN A 624 10.53 25.09 -4.74
N PRO A 625 9.63 24.21 -4.23
CA PRO A 625 9.19 24.29 -2.84
C PRO A 625 10.32 24.13 -1.82
N SER A 626 11.33 23.29 -2.11
CA SER A 626 12.50 23.12 -1.24
C SER A 626 13.38 24.37 -1.07
N ALA A 627 13.23 25.39 -1.92
CA ALA A 627 13.89 26.69 -1.75
C ALA A 627 13.23 27.55 -0.66
N TYR A 628 11.96 27.30 -0.32
CA TYR A 628 11.23 28.00 0.74
C TYR A 628 11.39 27.28 2.09
N HIS A 629 11.41 25.94 2.10
CA HIS A 629 11.77 25.18 3.29
C HIS A 629 12.32 23.77 2.94
N PRO A 630 13.46 23.31 3.51
CA PRO A 630 14.14 22.07 3.07
C PRO A 630 13.35 20.76 3.17
N SER A 631 12.27 20.70 3.97
CA SER A 631 11.42 19.50 4.06
C SER A 631 10.33 19.42 2.99
N LEU A 632 10.16 20.46 2.17
CA LEU A 632 9.20 20.50 1.06
C LEU A 632 9.75 19.77 -0.18
N PRO A 633 8.90 19.41 -1.17
CA PRO A 633 9.35 18.73 -2.37
C PRO A 633 10.44 19.51 -3.13
N SER A 634 11.48 18.81 -3.60
CA SER A 634 12.50 19.38 -4.50
C SER A 634 12.05 19.43 -5.96
N SER A 635 10.90 18.86 -6.30
CA SER A 635 10.28 18.97 -7.61
C SER A 635 9.68 20.37 -7.79
N GLU A 636 10.11 21.06 -8.84
CA GLU A 636 9.49 22.30 -9.30
C GLU A 636 7.99 22.10 -9.58
N ILE A 637 7.18 23.08 -9.21
CA ILE A 637 5.78 23.21 -9.59
C ILE A 637 5.60 24.49 -10.40
N SER A 638 4.70 24.48 -11.37
CA SER A 638 4.35 25.66 -12.17
C SER A 638 2.92 26.10 -11.84
N ILE A 639 2.74 27.36 -11.46
CA ILE A 639 1.42 27.95 -11.25
C ILE A 639 1.10 28.92 -12.39
N GLN A 640 -0.15 28.92 -12.84
CA GLN A 640 -0.65 29.92 -13.80
C GLN A 640 -0.95 31.22 -13.06
N LEU A 641 -0.47 32.34 -13.57
CA LEU A 641 -0.79 33.67 -13.06
C LEU A 641 -1.89 34.31 -13.93
N PRO A 642 -2.93 34.92 -13.34
CA PRO A 642 -3.97 35.61 -14.11
C PRO A 642 -3.42 36.83 -14.85
N ARG A 643 -3.96 37.10 -16.06
CA ARG A 643 -3.56 38.24 -16.90
C ARG A 643 -4.05 39.57 -16.29
N LEU A 644 -3.32 40.16 -15.33
CA LEU A 644 -3.70 41.39 -14.60
C LEU A 644 -2.67 42.53 -14.74
N ARG A 645 -1.95 42.56 -15.86
CA ARG A 645 -0.70 43.35 -16.04
C ARG A 645 -0.85 44.86 -15.84
N GLU A 646 -2.00 45.44 -16.14
CA GLU A 646 -2.25 46.88 -15.95
C GLU A 646 -3.04 47.11 -14.66
N ASN A 647 -4.12 46.36 -14.45
CA ASN A 647 -5.04 46.61 -13.33
C ASN A 647 -4.49 46.18 -11.95
N TYR A 648 -3.55 45.24 -11.79
CA TYR A 648 -3.21 44.69 -10.43
C TYR A 648 -2.70 45.76 -9.43
N VAL A 649 -2.07 46.82 -9.93
CA VAL A 649 -1.62 47.97 -9.11
C VAL A 649 -2.79 48.91 -8.77
N GLU A 650 -3.81 48.95 -9.63
CA GLU A 650 -5.02 49.77 -9.49
C GLU A 650 -6.16 49.08 -8.73
N LEU A 651 -6.13 47.74 -8.61
CA LEU A 651 -7.03 46.95 -7.75
C LEU A 651 -6.98 47.46 -6.29
N ASP A 652 -8.09 47.33 -5.57
CA ASP A 652 -8.09 47.55 -4.12
C ASP A 652 -7.35 46.42 -3.36
N ASP A 653 -7.05 46.64 -2.07
CA ASP A 653 -6.29 45.65 -1.29
C ASP A 653 -7.06 44.35 -1.01
N ALA A 654 -8.40 44.36 -1.01
CA ALA A 654 -9.20 43.14 -0.90
C ALA A 654 -9.18 42.34 -2.21
N GLN A 655 -9.17 43.02 -3.37
CA GLN A 655 -9.01 42.44 -4.70
C GLN A 655 -7.59 41.86 -4.88
N ARG A 656 -6.53 42.61 -4.54
CA ARG A 656 -5.14 42.10 -4.53
C ARG A 656 -4.99 40.88 -3.61
N ARG A 657 -5.55 40.96 -2.40
CA ARG A 657 -5.57 39.85 -1.44
C ARG A 657 -6.28 38.63 -2.02
N LYS A 658 -7.46 38.79 -2.65
CA LYS A 658 -8.21 37.68 -3.28
C LYS A 658 -7.41 36.99 -4.38
N VAL A 659 -6.71 37.73 -5.24
CA VAL A 659 -5.86 37.15 -6.28
C VAL A 659 -4.65 36.42 -5.68
N THR A 660 -3.98 37.03 -4.69
CA THR A 660 -2.84 36.41 -3.99
C THR A 660 -3.26 35.13 -3.27
N TYR A 661 -4.41 35.16 -2.58
CA TYR A 661 -5.06 34.00 -1.94
C TYR A 661 -5.33 32.87 -2.94
N ASP A 662 -5.91 33.18 -4.09
CA ASP A 662 -6.26 32.19 -5.11
C ASP A 662 -5.03 31.48 -5.67
N CYS A 663 -3.96 32.22 -5.99
CA CYS A 663 -2.69 31.65 -6.44
C CYS A 663 -1.96 30.88 -5.32
N LEU A 664 -1.97 31.39 -4.08
CA LEU A 664 -1.32 30.76 -2.92
C LEU A 664 -2.01 29.45 -2.51
N LEU A 665 -3.34 29.43 -2.50
CA LEU A 665 -4.14 28.23 -2.21
C LEU A 665 -3.91 27.13 -3.27
N PHE A 666 -3.77 27.52 -4.54
CA PHE A 666 -3.37 26.58 -5.61
C PHE A 666 -1.93 26.07 -5.41
N ALA A 667 -0.97 26.95 -5.11
CA ALA A 667 0.42 26.59 -4.88
C ALA A 667 0.58 25.63 -3.68
N LEU A 668 0.00 25.97 -2.53
CA LEU A 668 0.00 25.10 -1.34
C LEU A 668 -0.73 23.78 -1.63
N GLY A 669 -1.84 23.80 -2.35
CA GLY A 669 -2.54 22.60 -2.82
C GLY A 669 -1.62 21.64 -3.59
N GLN A 670 -0.83 22.15 -4.53
CA GLN A 670 0.16 21.36 -5.27
C GLN A 670 1.33 20.89 -4.39
N ILE A 671 1.77 21.68 -3.40
CA ILE A 671 2.86 21.30 -2.46
C ILE A 671 2.44 20.15 -1.54
N PHE A 672 1.20 20.14 -1.06
CA PHE A 672 0.69 19.12 -0.12
C PHE A 672 0.07 17.92 -0.84
N ASP A 673 -0.68 18.14 -1.92
CA ASP A 673 -1.36 17.10 -2.71
C ASP A 673 -1.25 17.38 -4.23
N PRO A 674 -0.16 16.97 -4.89
CA PRO A 674 -0.02 17.02 -6.35
C PRO A 674 -1.08 16.22 -7.14
N SER A 675 -1.92 15.43 -6.45
CA SER A 675 -3.02 14.65 -7.04
C SER A 675 -4.41 15.23 -6.71
N ALA A 676 -4.47 16.43 -6.13
CA ALA A 676 -5.71 17.09 -5.75
C ALA A 676 -6.64 17.28 -6.96
N LYS A 677 -7.92 16.91 -6.80
CA LYS A 677 -8.97 17.28 -7.76
C LYS A 677 -9.13 18.83 -7.74
N PRO A 678 -9.49 19.51 -8.85
CA PRO A 678 -9.62 20.99 -8.87
C PRO A 678 -10.60 21.60 -7.85
N TYR A 679 -11.47 20.78 -7.27
CA TYR A 679 -12.46 21.12 -6.27
C TYR A 679 -12.14 20.57 -4.86
N ALA A 680 -10.88 20.21 -4.57
CA ALA A 680 -10.50 19.61 -3.28
C ALA A 680 -10.78 20.52 -2.07
N VAL A 681 -10.67 21.84 -2.22
CA VAL A 681 -11.06 22.82 -1.19
C VAL A 681 -12.60 22.86 -1.01
N ALA A 682 -13.36 22.86 -2.10
CA ALA A 682 -14.82 22.82 -2.02
C ALA A 682 -15.35 21.51 -1.40
N GLN A 683 -14.62 20.39 -1.55
CA GLN A 683 -14.88 19.17 -0.78
C GLN A 683 -14.68 19.36 0.73
N SER A 684 -13.76 20.22 1.21
CA SER A 684 -13.64 20.50 2.64
C SER A 684 -14.78 21.39 3.15
N TRP A 685 -15.19 22.42 2.39
CA TRP A 685 -16.37 23.22 2.74
C TRP A 685 -17.65 22.37 2.77
N PHE A 686 -17.78 21.39 1.87
CA PHE A 686 -18.87 20.43 1.88
C PHE A 686 -18.89 19.57 3.16
N ILE A 687 -17.75 19.01 3.57
CA ILE A 687 -17.69 18.23 4.82
C ILE A 687 -17.95 19.13 6.05
N ALA A 688 -17.50 20.39 6.04
CA ALA A 688 -17.82 21.36 7.09
C ALA A 688 -19.34 21.62 7.18
N GLY A 689 -20.01 21.80 6.05
CA GLY A 689 -21.46 21.96 5.99
C GLY A 689 -22.23 20.70 6.40
N VAL A 690 -21.79 19.51 6.00
CA VAL A 690 -22.38 18.24 6.48
C VAL A 690 -22.27 18.13 8.01
N ILE A 691 -21.11 18.47 8.59
CA ILE A 691 -20.94 18.50 10.05
C ILE A 691 -21.83 19.57 10.71
N LYS A 692 -22.03 20.72 10.06
CA LYS A 692 -22.91 21.81 10.55
C LYS A 692 -24.38 21.41 10.61
N TYR A 693 -24.89 20.70 9.59
CA TYR A 693 -26.31 20.38 9.47
C TYR A 693 -26.69 18.98 10.01
N LEU A 694 -25.85 17.97 9.81
CA LEU A 694 -26.11 16.57 10.21
C LEU A 694 -25.26 16.10 11.41
N GLY A 695 -24.39 16.96 11.93
CA GLY A 695 -23.39 16.58 12.92
C GLY A 695 -22.36 15.59 12.39
N PHE A 696 -21.61 14.98 13.31
CA PHE A 696 -20.68 13.90 12.99
C PHE A 696 -21.32 12.60 12.45
N PRO A 697 -22.56 12.20 12.84
CA PRO A 697 -23.25 11.02 12.29
C PRO A 697 -23.36 11.02 10.76
N GLY A 698 -23.61 12.19 10.16
CA GLY A 698 -23.72 12.33 8.69
C GLY A 698 -22.51 11.82 7.91
N LEU A 699 -21.31 11.76 8.52
CA LEU A 699 -20.11 11.25 7.85
C LEU A 699 -20.05 9.71 7.71
N TYR A 700 -20.98 8.97 8.32
CA TYR A 700 -21.03 7.50 8.28
C TYR A 700 -22.02 6.94 7.23
N LEU A 701 -22.85 7.81 6.65
CA LEU A 701 -23.83 7.48 5.61
C LEU A 701 -23.13 7.17 4.28
N HIS A 702 -23.64 6.20 3.52
CA HIS A 702 -23.06 5.90 2.21
C HIS A 702 -23.25 7.05 1.21
N ASP A 703 -24.40 7.73 1.27
CA ASP A 703 -24.74 8.85 0.40
C ASP A 703 -23.81 10.06 0.59
N THR A 704 -23.40 10.37 1.82
CA THR A 704 -22.38 11.41 2.10
C THR A 704 -21.04 11.07 1.44
N TRP A 705 -20.60 9.81 1.51
CA TRP A 705 -19.39 9.36 0.83
C TRP A 705 -19.51 9.40 -0.70
N MET A 706 -20.68 9.05 -1.24
CA MET A 706 -20.95 9.12 -2.68
C MET A 706 -20.95 10.57 -3.18
N ALA A 707 -21.58 11.48 -2.43
CA ALA A 707 -21.53 12.91 -2.67
C ALA A 707 -20.09 13.45 -2.58
N PHE A 708 -19.30 13.02 -1.58
CA PHE A 708 -17.89 13.41 -1.45
C PHE A 708 -17.03 12.93 -2.64
N GLU A 709 -17.10 11.65 -3.04
CA GLU A 709 -16.28 11.15 -4.15
C GLU A 709 -16.72 11.64 -5.54
N ARG A 710 -18.04 11.74 -5.75
CA ARG A 710 -18.66 12.21 -7.00
C ARG A 710 -19.10 13.67 -6.93
N PHE A 711 -18.39 14.48 -6.15
CA PHE A 711 -18.68 15.88 -5.80
C PHE A 711 -19.30 16.72 -6.91
N ALA A 712 -18.65 16.84 -8.06
CA ALA A 712 -19.17 17.63 -9.18
C ALA A 712 -20.56 17.16 -9.65
N ALA A 713 -20.83 15.86 -9.64
CA ALA A 713 -22.07 15.27 -10.16
C ALA A 713 -23.22 15.22 -9.15
N TYR A 714 -22.95 15.22 -7.84
CA TYR A 714 -23.97 15.09 -6.79
C TYR A 714 -24.13 16.33 -5.92
N VAL A 715 -23.09 17.15 -5.74
CA VAL A 715 -23.14 18.36 -4.90
C VAL A 715 -23.19 19.63 -5.75
N LEU A 716 -22.52 19.66 -6.91
CA LEU A 716 -22.61 20.78 -7.87
C LEU A 716 -23.62 20.54 -9.02
N ASN A 717 -24.24 19.36 -9.08
CA ASN A 717 -25.14 18.91 -10.16
C ASN A 717 -24.55 18.96 -11.61
N LEU A 718 -23.22 19.08 -11.75
CA LEU A 718 -22.52 19.19 -13.03
C LEU A 718 -22.23 17.82 -13.65
N ARG A 719 -22.46 17.69 -14.97
CA ARG A 719 -22.11 16.45 -15.71
C ARG A 719 -20.60 16.26 -15.93
N HIS A 720 -19.82 17.33 -15.81
CA HIS A 720 -18.36 17.35 -16.03
C HIS A 720 -17.66 18.15 -14.92
N VAL A 721 -16.34 18.00 -14.80
CA VAL A 721 -15.54 18.87 -13.92
C VAL A 721 -15.58 20.30 -14.49
N PRO A 722 -15.94 21.33 -13.70
CA PRO A 722 -16.00 22.69 -14.21
C PRO A 722 -14.61 23.19 -14.63
N LYS A 723 -14.54 23.93 -15.75
CA LYS A 723 -13.34 24.69 -16.14
C LYS A 723 -13.10 25.89 -15.21
N ARG A 724 -14.17 26.47 -14.64
CA ARG A 724 -14.08 27.52 -13.63
C ARG A 724 -13.82 26.95 -12.23
N ARG A 725 -13.18 27.76 -11.37
CA ARG A 725 -13.04 27.45 -9.94
C ARG A 725 -14.41 27.44 -9.26
N VAL A 726 -14.53 26.59 -8.25
CA VAL A 726 -15.74 26.43 -7.43
C VAL A 726 -15.65 27.40 -6.25
N THR A 727 -16.68 28.21 -6.02
CA THR A 727 -16.79 29.11 -4.85
C THR A 727 -17.55 28.43 -3.70
N GLN A 728 -17.69 29.10 -2.57
CA GLN A 728 -18.56 28.61 -1.50
C GLN A 728 -20.04 28.76 -1.86
N GLU A 729 -20.41 29.77 -2.66
CA GLU A 729 -21.79 30.01 -3.13
C GLU A 729 -22.30 28.86 -4.02
N ASP A 730 -21.40 28.19 -4.76
CA ASP A 730 -21.72 26.99 -5.56
C ASP A 730 -22.23 25.80 -4.70
N LEU A 731 -22.08 25.85 -3.37
CA LEU A 731 -22.58 24.84 -2.42
C LEU A 731 -23.93 25.23 -1.78
N ASP A 732 -24.33 26.50 -1.83
CA ASP A 732 -25.52 26.98 -1.11
C ASP A 732 -26.84 26.31 -1.58
N PRO A 733 -27.06 25.99 -2.87
CA PRO A 733 -28.25 25.24 -3.28
C PRO A 733 -28.34 23.83 -2.69
N PHE A 734 -27.19 23.17 -2.46
CA PHE A 734 -27.14 21.87 -1.79
C PHE A 734 -27.46 22.01 -0.29
N PHE A 735 -26.89 23.02 0.38
CA PHE A 735 -27.11 23.21 1.81
C PHE A 735 -28.47 23.80 2.16
N LEU A 736 -29.06 24.61 1.28
CA LEU A 736 -30.45 25.06 1.40
C LEU A 736 -31.42 23.89 1.25
N TRP A 737 -31.18 22.96 0.30
CA TRP A 737 -31.95 21.72 0.23
C TRP A 737 -31.78 20.89 1.51
N LEU A 738 -30.53 20.62 1.92
CA LEU A 738 -30.26 19.80 3.10
C LEU A 738 -30.84 20.39 4.39
N SER A 739 -30.85 21.73 4.53
CA SER A 739 -31.43 22.41 5.70
C SER A 739 -32.95 22.28 5.82
N ASN A 740 -33.63 21.78 4.79
CA ASN A 740 -35.07 21.54 4.75
C ASN A 740 -35.42 20.03 4.64
N ASP A 741 -34.44 19.12 4.77
CA ASP A 741 -34.69 17.67 4.76
C ASP A 741 -34.91 17.12 6.18
N SER A 742 -35.88 16.21 6.32
CA SER A 742 -36.24 15.58 7.60
C SER A 742 -35.11 14.80 8.27
N LEU A 743 -33.99 14.54 7.59
CA LEU A 743 -32.76 14.00 8.20
C LEU A 743 -32.22 14.87 9.35
N ILE A 744 -32.56 16.16 9.41
CA ILE A 744 -32.17 17.07 10.51
C ILE A 744 -33.11 16.93 11.72
N GLU A 745 -34.36 16.50 11.52
CA GLU A 745 -35.38 16.42 12.57
C GLU A 745 -35.20 15.16 13.43
N SER A 746 -35.00 15.33 14.76
CA SER A 746 -34.68 14.20 15.66
C SER A 746 -35.70 13.07 15.66
N GLU A 747 -36.98 13.41 15.43
CA GLU A 747 -38.10 12.48 15.49
C GLU A 747 -38.38 11.76 14.15
N ALA A 748 -37.69 12.12 13.07
CA ALA A 748 -37.87 11.49 11.75
C ALA A 748 -37.14 10.14 11.66
N GLU A 749 -37.71 9.18 10.93
CA GLU A 749 -37.11 7.85 10.75
C GLU A 749 -35.75 7.92 10.02
N LYS A 750 -35.59 8.86 9.08
CA LYS A 750 -34.28 9.21 8.49
C LYS A 750 -33.20 9.48 9.55
N HIS A 751 -33.52 10.32 10.54
CA HIS A 751 -32.59 10.71 11.59
C HIS A 751 -32.27 9.53 12.51
N LYS A 752 -33.29 8.77 12.92
CA LYS A 752 -33.12 7.55 13.74
C LYS A 752 -32.23 6.53 13.04
N ALA A 753 -32.46 6.28 11.75
CA ALA A 753 -31.62 5.40 10.92
C ALA A 753 -30.15 5.88 10.87
N MET A 754 -29.91 7.19 10.66
CA MET A 754 -28.57 7.77 10.71
C MET A 754 -27.89 7.57 12.08
N GLN A 755 -28.61 7.75 13.19
CA GLN A 755 -28.07 7.55 14.53
C GLN A 755 -27.75 6.07 14.81
N VAL A 756 -28.57 5.13 14.32
CA VAL A 756 -28.29 3.67 14.41
C VAL A 756 -27.02 3.31 13.62
N ILE A 757 -26.91 3.75 12.36
CA ILE A 757 -25.72 3.52 11.53
C ILE A 757 -24.46 4.07 12.22
N PHE A 758 -24.55 5.27 12.81
CA PHE A 758 -23.46 5.91 13.52
C PHE A 758 -23.06 5.17 14.81
N HIS A 759 -24.01 4.88 15.70
CA HIS A 759 -23.77 4.25 16.99
C HIS A 759 -23.15 2.84 16.84
N LEU A 760 -23.71 2.01 15.95
CA LEU A 760 -23.15 0.69 15.64
C LEU A 760 -21.74 0.80 15.03
N SER A 761 -21.51 1.79 14.16
CA SER A 761 -20.17 2.07 13.62
C SER A 761 -19.17 2.54 14.68
N GLN A 762 -19.59 3.22 15.75
CA GLN A 762 -18.72 3.61 16.87
C GLN A 762 -18.45 2.44 17.84
N GLN A 763 -19.46 1.61 18.12
CA GLN A 763 -19.29 0.41 18.93
C GLN A 763 -18.36 -0.60 18.25
N PHE A 764 -18.45 -0.76 16.93
CA PHE A 764 -17.55 -1.61 16.13
C PHE A 764 -16.07 -1.26 16.29
N VAL A 765 -15.75 0.03 16.40
CA VAL A 765 -14.37 0.50 16.60
C VAL A 765 -13.95 0.63 18.07
N GLY A 766 -14.86 0.31 19.01
CA GLY A 766 -14.60 0.36 20.44
C GLY A 766 -14.33 1.75 20.99
N LEU A 767 -15.06 2.76 20.48
CA LEU A 767 -14.99 4.15 20.98
C LEU A 767 -15.96 4.45 22.13
N GLU A 768 -16.92 3.57 22.40
CA GLU A 768 -17.73 3.64 23.62
C GLU A 768 -17.05 2.89 24.79
N PRO A 769 -17.21 3.36 26.04
CA PRO A 769 -16.82 2.58 27.22
C PRO A 769 -17.70 1.34 27.40
N ASP A 770 -17.09 0.20 27.68
CA ASP A 770 -17.82 -1.02 28.07
C ASP A 770 -18.14 -0.94 29.58
N ASP A 771 -19.43 -0.83 29.93
CA ASP A 771 -19.98 -0.60 31.28
C ASP A 771 -19.67 -1.71 32.32
N ARG A 772 -18.82 -2.67 31.99
CA ARG A 772 -18.70 -3.98 32.67
C ARG A 772 -17.47 -4.15 33.57
N ALA A 773 -16.62 -3.13 33.73
CA ALA A 773 -15.37 -3.26 34.49
C ALA A 773 -15.07 -2.07 35.43
N GLY A 774 -15.48 -2.17 36.70
CA GLY A 774 -15.09 -1.19 37.72
C GLY A 774 -15.27 -1.65 39.16
N SER A 775 -14.19 -2.17 39.79
CA SER A 775 -13.90 -1.97 41.22
C SER A 775 -12.54 -2.56 41.64
N SER A 776 -11.55 -1.69 41.89
CA SER A 776 -10.68 -1.75 43.06
C SER A 776 -9.88 -0.45 43.17
N SER A 777 -9.79 0.11 44.38
CA SER A 777 -9.02 1.33 44.72
C SER A 777 -7.58 0.94 45.10
N SER A 778 -6.55 1.79 45.09
CA SER A 778 -6.35 3.18 45.56
C SER A 778 -4.98 3.68 45.04
N GLY A 779 -4.49 4.92 45.23
CA GLY A 779 -4.97 6.12 45.93
C GLY A 779 -4.16 7.36 45.48
N ASP A 780 -4.35 8.51 46.13
CA ASP A 780 -3.92 9.84 45.63
C ASP A 780 -2.41 10.14 45.66
N ALA A 781 -1.92 10.88 44.64
CA ALA A 781 -1.24 12.19 44.80
C ALA A 781 -0.77 12.78 43.43
N PRO A 782 -0.86 14.11 43.19
CA PRO A 782 -0.34 14.74 41.98
C PRO A 782 1.11 15.22 42.14
N PHE A 783 1.89 15.22 41.04
CA PHE A 783 3.20 15.89 40.99
C PHE A 783 3.25 17.01 39.95
N ASN A 784 4.07 18.01 40.26
CA ASN A 784 3.97 19.37 39.72
C ASN A 784 4.78 19.54 38.43
N LEU A 785 4.27 20.35 37.49
CA LEU A 785 4.90 20.59 36.18
C LEU A 785 5.46 22.01 36.11
N SER A 786 6.70 22.19 36.56
CA SER A 786 7.40 23.49 36.51
C SER A 786 8.91 23.33 36.39
N SER A 787 9.54 24.20 35.61
CA SER A 787 10.97 24.22 35.24
C SER A 787 11.37 23.26 34.11
N PHE A 788 11.49 23.78 32.89
CA PHE A 788 12.82 24.02 32.29
C PHE A 788 12.70 25.12 31.21
N SER A 789 13.62 26.07 31.22
CA SER A 789 13.77 27.15 30.24
C SER A 789 15.25 27.53 30.16
N ALA A 790 15.60 28.34 29.15
CA ALA A 790 16.93 28.75 28.69
C ALA A 790 17.65 27.78 27.72
N ILE A 791 17.74 28.21 26.46
CA ILE A 791 18.65 27.71 25.42
C ILE A 791 19.76 28.76 25.24
N PRO A 792 21.06 28.40 25.26
CA PRO A 792 22.14 29.28 24.82
C PRO A 792 22.34 29.21 23.28
N PRO A 793 22.76 30.32 22.61
CA PRO A 793 22.88 30.40 21.15
C PRO A 793 24.15 29.72 20.57
N PRO A 794 24.19 29.44 19.25
CA PRO A 794 25.26 28.67 18.60
C PRO A 794 26.46 29.50 18.10
N PRO A 795 27.62 28.87 17.85
CA PRO A 795 28.70 29.44 17.04
C PRO A 795 28.44 29.32 15.52
N ALA A 796 29.15 30.15 14.74
CA ALA A 796 28.95 30.37 13.30
C ALA A 796 29.57 29.29 12.37
N PRO A 797 29.15 29.22 11.08
CA PRO A 797 29.52 28.14 10.16
C PRO A 797 30.93 28.29 9.55
N ILE A 798 31.52 27.17 9.13
CA ILE A 798 32.75 27.10 8.33
C ILE A 798 32.45 26.45 6.97
N SER A 799 32.99 27.02 5.90
CA SER A 799 32.64 26.75 4.51
C SER A 799 33.16 25.41 3.96
N GLN A 800 32.40 24.80 3.05
CA GLN A 800 32.87 23.71 2.20
C GLN A 800 33.60 24.24 0.94
N PRO A 801 34.63 23.55 0.43
CA PRO A 801 35.03 23.57 -0.97
C PRO A 801 34.36 22.43 -1.75
N ASN A 802 33.97 22.69 -3.01
CA ASN A 802 33.31 21.71 -3.88
C ASN A 802 34.28 20.65 -4.44
N SER A 803 33.78 19.42 -4.64
CA SER A 803 34.30 18.51 -5.68
C SER A 803 33.18 17.62 -6.23
N SER A 804 33.01 17.59 -7.55
CA SER A 804 31.97 16.82 -8.26
C SER A 804 32.47 15.43 -8.68
N ALA A 805 31.57 14.43 -8.69
CA ALA A 805 31.85 13.08 -9.16
C ALA A 805 30.69 12.48 -9.99
N PRO A 806 30.94 11.53 -10.93
CA PRO A 806 29.94 11.09 -11.91
C PRO A 806 29.08 9.90 -11.44
N GLY A 807 27.87 9.76 -11.99
CA GLY A 807 26.88 8.77 -11.57
C GLY A 807 26.94 7.39 -12.27
N PRO A 808 26.45 6.31 -11.62
CA PRO A 808 26.39 4.95 -12.18
C PRO A 808 25.01 4.60 -12.79
N SER A 809 24.96 3.76 -13.84
CA SER A 809 23.67 3.28 -14.40
C SER A 809 23.66 1.88 -15.04
N SER A 810 24.81 1.21 -15.26
CA SER A 810 24.84 -0.02 -16.08
C SER A 810 24.50 -1.32 -15.34
N ALA A 811 25.10 -1.57 -14.17
CA ALA A 811 25.16 -2.91 -13.59
C ALA A 811 23.81 -3.49 -13.08
N HIS A 812 22.85 -2.65 -12.67
CA HIS A 812 21.63 -3.13 -12.02
C HIS A 812 20.62 -3.79 -12.98
N ALA A 813 20.47 -3.29 -14.22
CA ALA A 813 19.44 -3.75 -15.15
C ALA A 813 19.58 -5.24 -15.53
N THR A 814 20.83 -5.72 -15.68
CA THR A 814 21.15 -7.11 -16.02
C THR A 814 20.70 -8.10 -14.94
N SER A 815 20.66 -7.68 -13.67
CA SER A 815 20.17 -8.51 -12.55
C SER A 815 18.64 -8.69 -12.59
N SER A 816 17.90 -7.63 -12.93
CA SER A 816 16.43 -7.65 -12.98
C SER A 816 15.90 -8.58 -14.07
N LEU A 817 16.44 -8.48 -15.28
CA LEU A 817 15.99 -9.31 -16.41
C LEU A 817 16.19 -10.81 -16.13
N LYS A 818 17.32 -11.18 -15.52
CA LYS A 818 17.61 -12.58 -15.19
C LYS A 818 16.59 -13.16 -14.19
N LYS A 819 16.15 -12.37 -13.21
CA LYS A 819 15.09 -12.75 -12.26
C LYS A 819 13.74 -12.93 -12.95
N LEU A 820 13.40 -12.06 -13.91
CA LEU A 820 12.18 -12.19 -14.72
C LEU A 820 12.22 -13.45 -15.59
N GLN A 821 13.32 -13.71 -16.29
CA GLN A 821 13.54 -14.93 -17.09
C GLN A 821 13.28 -16.20 -16.27
N ASP A 822 13.92 -16.34 -15.12
CA ASP A 822 13.76 -17.51 -14.25
C ASP A 822 12.34 -17.59 -13.62
N SER A 823 11.68 -16.45 -13.42
CA SER A 823 10.30 -16.37 -12.93
C SER A 823 9.28 -16.85 -13.99
N CYS A 824 9.36 -16.33 -15.22
CA CYS A 824 8.50 -16.72 -16.33
C CYS A 824 8.61 -18.22 -16.64
N LEU A 825 9.82 -18.77 -16.66
CA LEU A 825 10.05 -20.19 -16.94
C LEU A 825 9.43 -21.10 -15.87
N ARG A 826 9.58 -20.75 -14.58
CA ARG A 826 8.91 -21.48 -13.48
C ARG A 826 7.39 -21.36 -13.56
N PHE A 827 6.87 -20.18 -13.86
CA PHE A 827 5.41 -19.95 -13.97
C PHE A 827 4.78 -20.76 -15.11
N LEU A 828 5.39 -20.75 -16.30
CA LEU A 828 4.92 -21.54 -17.44
C LEU A 828 4.96 -23.06 -17.15
N ARG A 829 6.02 -23.55 -16.50
CA ARG A 829 6.13 -24.97 -16.12
C ARG A 829 5.16 -25.39 -15.01
N ALA A 830 4.97 -24.55 -13.98
CA ALA A 830 4.00 -24.83 -12.93
C ALA A 830 2.56 -24.90 -13.48
N THR A 831 2.19 -23.96 -14.35
CA THR A 831 0.84 -23.90 -14.93
C THR A 831 0.58 -24.95 -16.03
N PHE A 832 1.61 -25.62 -16.56
CA PHE A 832 1.52 -26.56 -17.69
C PHE A 832 0.48 -27.68 -17.49
N CYS A 833 0.30 -28.14 -16.25
CA CYS A 833 -0.70 -29.18 -15.92
C CYS A 833 -2.17 -28.76 -16.15
N LEU A 834 -2.44 -27.47 -16.39
CA LEU A 834 -3.77 -26.94 -16.72
C LEU A 834 -4.09 -27.00 -18.23
N LEU A 835 -3.14 -27.38 -19.08
CA LEU A 835 -3.37 -27.52 -20.54
C LEU A 835 -4.34 -28.66 -20.87
N ASP A 836 -4.35 -29.71 -20.05
CA ASP A 836 -5.15 -30.92 -20.22
C ASP A 836 -6.35 -30.96 -19.23
N ALA A 837 -6.65 -29.84 -18.54
CA ALA A 837 -7.75 -29.76 -17.58
C ALA A 837 -9.12 -29.63 -18.28
N PRO A 838 -10.16 -30.37 -17.86
CA PRO A 838 -11.50 -30.26 -18.45
C PRO A 838 -12.13 -28.91 -18.13
N ILE A 839 -12.86 -28.36 -19.10
CA ILE A 839 -13.56 -27.07 -19.00
C ILE A 839 -15.04 -27.32 -18.73
N GLU A 840 -15.58 -26.56 -17.77
CA GLU A 840 -17.00 -26.57 -17.42
C GLU A 840 -17.50 -25.11 -17.45
N GLY A 841 -18.21 -24.73 -18.52
CA GLY A 841 -18.57 -23.34 -18.78
C GLY A 841 -17.34 -22.43 -18.92
N LEU A 842 -17.14 -21.54 -17.94
CA LEU A 842 -16.02 -20.58 -17.89
C LEU A 842 -14.90 -20.95 -16.89
N VAL A 843 -14.96 -22.12 -16.24
CA VAL A 843 -13.95 -22.60 -15.28
C VAL A 843 -13.26 -23.87 -15.76
N PHE A 844 -12.08 -24.17 -15.21
CA PHE A 844 -11.52 -25.52 -15.27
C PHE A 844 -12.00 -26.32 -14.05
N SER A 845 -12.40 -27.57 -14.26
CA SER A 845 -12.67 -28.53 -13.18
C SER A 845 -11.36 -29.26 -12.86
N PRO A 846 -10.62 -28.89 -11.80
CA PRO A 846 -9.22 -29.30 -11.64
C PRO A 846 -9.10 -30.80 -11.32
N PRO A 847 -8.14 -31.53 -11.92
CA PRO A 847 -7.90 -32.92 -11.57
C PRO A 847 -7.55 -33.05 -10.07
N SER A 848 -8.07 -34.09 -9.42
CA SER A 848 -7.97 -34.28 -7.96
C SER A 848 -6.53 -34.34 -7.43
N SER A 849 -5.54 -34.62 -8.28
CA SER A 849 -4.11 -34.55 -8.01
C SER A 849 -3.58 -33.14 -7.71
N ILE A 850 -4.20 -32.07 -8.23
CA ILE A 850 -3.76 -30.67 -8.02
C ILE A 850 -3.75 -30.30 -6.53
N SER A 851 -4.59 -30.93 -5.71
CA SER A 851 -4.58 -30.80 -4.24
C SER A 851 -3.24 -31.13 -3.55
N LYS A 852 -2.32 -31.80 -4.26
CA LYS A 852 -0.99 -32.20 -3.76
C LYS A 852 0.16 -31.45 -4.43
N ASP A 853 -0.12 -30.54 -5.37
CA ASP A 853 0.91 -29.75 -6.04
C ASP A 853 1.40 -28.61 -5.13
N PRO A 854 2.72 -28.34 -5.02
CA PRO A 854 3.23 -27.23 -4.21
C PRO A 854 2.74 -25.85 -4.66
N ASN A 855 2.23 -25.73 -5.89
CA ASN A 855 1.63 -24.52 -6.45
C ASN A 855 0.09 -24.50 -6.34
N PHE A 856 -0.54 -25.40 -5.57
CA PHE A 856 -2.00 -25.58 -5.48
C PHE A 856 -2.81 -24.27 -5.47
N MET A 857 -2.42 -23.28 -4.65
CA MET A 857 -3.12 -21.99 -4.56
C MET A 857 -3.06 -21.17 -5.86
N LEU A 858 -1.93 -21.21 -6.58
CA LEU A 858 -1.77 -20.58 -7.89
C LEU A 858 -2.60 -21.31 -8.96
N LEU A 859 -2.54 -22.64 -8.98
CA LEU A 859 -3.26 -23.47 -9.94
C LEU A 859 -4.77 -23.35 -9.76
N LYS A 860 -5.26 -23.36 -8.51
CA LYS A 860 -6.66 -23.12 -8.19
C LYS A 860 -7.10 -21.72 -8.63
N ALA A 861 -6.35 -20.67 -8.29
CA ALA A 861 -6.71 -19.30 -8.68
C ALA A 861 -6.85 -19.15 -10.21
N ILE A 862 -6.03 -19.86 -10.99
CA ILE A 862 -6.15 -19.90 -12.45
C ILE A 862 -7.35 -20.75 -12.90
N ALA A 863 -7.59 -21.92 -12.28
CA ALA A 863 -8.73 -22.79 -12.58
C ALA A 863 -10.08 -22.16 -12.31
N ASP A 864 -10.19 -21.37 -11.24
CA ASP A 864 -11.39 -20.60 -10.88
C ASP A 864 -11.68 -19.47 -11.90
N LYS A 865 -10.67 -19.00 -12.67
CA LYS A 865 -10.75 -17.79 -13.53
C LYS A 865 -9.86 -17.86 -14.80
N PRO A 866 -9.97 -18.89 -15.66
CA PRO A 866 -9.00 -19.16 -16.72
C PRO A 866 -8.90 -18.05 -17.78
N ASP A 867 -10.03 -17.55 -18.31
CA ASP A 867 -10.04 -16.38 -19.22
C ASP A 867 -9.27 -15.18 -18.64
N PHE A 868 -9.33 -15.00 -17.32
CA PHE A 868 -8.70 -13.88 -16.63
C PHE A 868 -7.21 -14.09 -16.32
N LEU A 869 -6.78 -15.33 -16.01
CA LEU A 869 -5.47 -15.65 -15.40
C LEU A 869 -4.60 -16.69 -16.12
N LEU A 870 -5.14 -17.53 -17.02
CA LEU A 870 -4.39 -18.57 -17.74
C LEU A 870 -3.39 -17.94 -18.74
N PRO A 871 -2.08 -18.29 -18.72
CA PRO A 871 -1.10 -17.78 -19.69
C PRO A 871 -1.32 -18.31 -21.12
N PHE A 872 -1.89 -19.50 -21.26
CA PHE A 872 -2.11 -20.18 -22.54
C PHE A 872 -3.36 -19.64 -23.24
N ARG A 873 -3.19 -18.56 -24.02
CA ARG A 873 -4.26 -17.81 -24.70
C ARG A 873 -5.29 -18.69 -25.42
N GLU A 874 -4.82 -19.58 -26.30
CA GLU A 874 -5.69 -20.44 -27.13
C GLU A 874 -6.32 -21.62 -26.36
N LYS A 875 -6.07 -21.72 -25.04
CA LYS A 875 -6.68 -22.70 -24.14
C LYS A 875 -7.71 -22.08 -23.17
N ALA A 876 -7.95 -20.78 -23.28
CA ALA A 876 -8.93 -20.07 -22.48
C ALA A 876 -10.37 -20.37 -22.97
N PRO A 877 -11.36 -20.65 -22.10
CA PRO A 877 -12.70 -21.07 -22.51
C PRO A 877 -13.39 -20.16 -23.54
N SER A 878 -13.29 -18.83 -23.38
CA SER A 878 -13.86 -17.88 -24.35
C SER A 878 -13.21 -17.96 -25.74
N VAL A 879 -11.93 -18.33 -25.82
CA VAL A 879 -11.22 -18.49 -27.11
C VAL A 879 -11.55 -19.84 -27.74
N LEU A 880 -11.59 -20.90 -26.94
CA LEU A 880 -11.99 -22.24 -27.40
C LEU A 880 -13.43 -22.27 -27.94
N ALA A 881 -14.36 -21.52 -27.34
CA ALA A 881 -15.74 -21.41 -27.80
C ALA A 881 -15.87 -20.87 -29.24
N VAL A 882 -15.05 -19.88 -29.62
CA VAL A 882 -15.04 -19.28 -30.98
C VAL A 882 -14.10 -19.99 -31.97
N ARG A 883 -13.34 -20.98 -31.50
CA ARG A 883 -12.43 -21.83 -32.29
C ARG A 883 -13.07 -23.14 -32.77
N LYS A 884 -14.30 -23.45 -32.33
CA LYS A 884 -15.09 -24.59 -32.81
C LYS A 884 -15.33 -24.51 -34.33
N GLU A 885 -15.72 -25.63 -34.94
CA GLU A 885 -15.98 -25.73 -36.39
C GLU A 885 -17.12 -24.81 -36.88
N ASP A 886 -18.07 -24.49 -35.99
CA ASP A 886 -19.17 -23.54 -36.21
C ASP A 886 -18.81 -22.08 -35.83
N GLY A 887 -17.59 -21.82 -35.35
CA GLY A 887 -17.16 -20.54 -34.82
C GLY A 887 -16.67 -19.52 -35.86
N PRO A 888 -16.58 -18.22 -35.51
CA PRO A 888 -16.26 -17.14 -36.45
C PRO A 888 -14.85 -17.21 -37.05
N PHE A 889 -13.95 -17.97 -36.43
CA PHE A 889 -12.59 -18.18 -36.92
C PHE A 889 -12.40 -19.55 -37.59
N SER A 890 -13.48 -20.34 -37.79
CA SER A 890 -13.40 -21.61 -38.51
C SER A 890 -13.21 -21.40 -40.02
N PRO A 891 -12.66 -22.38 -40.78
CA PRO A 891 -12.39 -22.21 -42.21
C PRO A 891 -13.60 -21.78 -43.06
N GLY A 892 -14.83 -22.14 -42.64
CA GLY A 892 -16.06 -21.75 -43.33
C GLY A 892 -16.45 -20.27 -43.14
N TYR A 893 -16.09 -19.67 -42.00
CA TYR A 893 -16.48 -18.30 -41.65
C TYR A 893 -15.33 -17.28 -41.66
N LEU A 894 -14.07 -17.72 -41.55
CA LEU A 894 -12.88 -16.88 -41.38
C LEU A 894 -12.77 -15.73 -42.40
N ASN A 895 -13.14 -16.00 -43.65
CA ASN A 895 -13.04 -15.06 -44.78
C ASN A 895 -14.39 -14.41 -45.15
N THR A 896 -15.38 -14.38 -44.24
CA THR A 896 -16.77 -13.97 -44.53
C THR A 896 -17.21 -12.75 -43.72
N ARG A 897 -18.23 -12.02 -44.21
CA ARG A 897 -18.89 -10.94 -43.45
C ARG A 897 -19.48 -11.42 -42.13
N ALA A 898 -20.14 -12.59 -42.13
CA ALA A 898 -20.76 -13.18 -40.94
C ALA A 898 -19.70 -13.51 -39.86
N GLY A 899 -18.60 -14.16 -40.26
CA GLY A 899 -17.47 -14.44 -39.37
C GLY A 899 -16.83 -13.17 -38.80
N PHE A 900 -16.58 -12.15 -39.64
CA PHE A 900 -16.00 -10.88 -39.20
C PHE A 900 -16.92 -10.10 -38.24
N PHE A 901 -18.21 -9.99 -38.56
CA PHE A 901 -19.22 -9.40 -37.67
C PHE A 901 -19.28 -10.14 -36.32
N SER A 902 -19.27 -11.47 -36.36
CA SER A 902 -19.31 -12.31 -35.16
C SER A 902 -18.02 -12.24 -34.33
N ALA A 903 -16.86 -12.08 -34.97
CA ALA A 903 -15.58 -11.80 -34.30
C ALA A 903 -15.57 -10.41 -33.63
N LEU A 904 -16.24 -9.41 -34.22
CA LEU A 904 -16.47 -8.10 -33.60
C LEU A 904 -17.43 -8.22 -32.39
N ILE A 905 -18.52 -9.00 -32.47
CA ILE A 905 -19.38 -9.30 -31.31
C ILE A 905 -18.58 -10.00 -30.20
N PHE A 906 -17.77 -11.01 -30.54
CA PHE A 906 -16.93 -11.74 -29.59
C PHE A 906 -16.02 -10.82 -28.78
N ARG A 907 -15.17 -10.03 -29.44
CA ARG A 907 -14.25 -9.12 -28.74
C ARG A 907 -14.95 -7.90 -28.15
N GLY A 908 -15.88 -7.30 -28.89
CA GLY A 908 -16.65 -6.14 -28.45
C GLY A 908 -17.53 -6.42 -27.23
N ILE A 909 -18.25 -7.54 -27.22
CA ILE A 909 -19.39 -7.80 -26.32
C ILE A 909 -19.21 -9.05 -25.47
N THR A 910 -19.10 -10.24 -26.07
CA THR A 910 -19.42 -11.52 -25.41
C THR A 910 -18.23 -12.26 -24.78
N PHE A 911 -16.97 -11.86 -25.06
CA PHE A 911 -15.80 -12.43 -24.37
C PHE A 911 -15.93 -12.37 -22.83
N ARG A 912 -15.65 -13.51 -22.18
CA ARG A 912 -15.83 -13.83 -20.74
C ARG A 912 -17.29 -13.91 -20.25
N CYS A 913 -18.27 -13.89 -21.15
CA CYS A 913 -19.68 -13.89 -20.81
C CYS A 913 -20.27 -15.30 -20.98
N ASP A 914 -21.19 -15.70 -20.10
CA ASP A 914 -21.69 -17.09 -20.03
C ASP A 914 -22.53 -17.45 -21.27
N PHE A 915 -23.11 -16.44 -21.94
CA PHE A 915 -23.66 -16.56 -23.29
C PHE A 915 -22.68 -17.24 -24.26
N LEU A 916 -21.40 -16.86 -24.25
CA LEU A 916 -20.44 -17.25 -25.29
C LEU A 916 -20.11 -18.75 -25.30
N VAL A 917 -20.12 -19.40 -24.13
CA VAL A 917 -19.79 -20.83 -24.00
C VAL A 917 -21.00 -21.75 -24.18
N ASN A 918 -22.21 -21.23 -23.93
CA ASN A 918 -23.46 -21.99 -23.95
C ASN A 918 -24.29 -21.82 -25.24
N HIS A 919 -24.01 -20.80 -26.06
CA HIS A 919 -24.78 -20.47 -27.27
C HIS A 919 -23.91 -20.47 -28.54
N ARG A 920 -24.56 -20.35 -29.71
CA ARG A 920 -23.86 -20.22 -31.00
C ARG A 920 -22.99 -18.97 -31.02
N THR A 921 -21.85 -19.04 -31.71
CA THR A 921 -20.88 -17.93 -31.76
C THR A 921 -20.83 -17.20 -33.10
N VAL A 922 -21.66 -17.60 -34.08
CA VAL A 922 -21.78 -16.97 -35.41
C VAL A 922 -23.20 -16.52 -35.71
N PHE A 923 -23.30 -15.31 -36.26
CA PHE A 923 -24.52 -14.60 -36.66
C PHE A 923 -24.36 -14.08 -38.10
N GLN A 924 -25.35 -14.33 -38.94
CA GLN A 924 -25.32 -14.05 -40.38
C GLN A 924 -25.61 -12.57 -40.70
N SER A 925 -26.39 -11.91 -39.85
CA SER A 925 -26.82 -10.51 -39.98
C SER A 925 -27.13 -9.90 -38.61
N LEU A 926 -27.35 -8.58 -38.57
CA LEU A 926 -27.87 -7.89 -37.39
C LEU A 926 -29.25 -8.45 -36.96
N GLU A 927 -30.11 -8.75 -37.93
CA GLU A 927 -31.43 -9.36 -37.74
C GLU A 927 -31.33 -10.79 -37.16
N ASP A 928 -30.34 -11.59 -37.61
CA ASP A 928 -30.07 -12.93 -37.08
C ASP A 928 -29.55 -12.88 -35.62
N TRP A 929 -28.75 -11.87 -35.27
CA TRP A 929 -28.41 -11.58 -33.88
C TRP A 929 -29.65 -11.16 -33.08
N GLN A 930 -30.43 -10.18 -33.56
CA GLN A 930 -31.60 -9.63 -32.84
C GLN A 930 -32.67 -10.69 -32.60
N THR A 931 -33.02 -11.47 -33.61
CA THR A 931 -33.99 -12.58 -33.53
C THR A 931 -33.54 -13.61 -32.50
N TYR A 932 -32.26 -13.97 -32.49
CA TYR A 932 -31.72 -14.93 -31.53
C TYR A 932 -31.66 -14.35 -30.10
N ARG A 933 -31.25 -13.08 -29.96
CA ARG A 933 -31.21 -12.37 -28.68
C ARG A 933 -32.60 -12.20 -28.05
N ALA A 934 -33.65 -12.09 -28.88
CA ALA A 934 -35.06 -12.07 -28.48
C ALA A 934 -35.65 -13.47 -28.23
N SER A 935 -35.09 -14.53 -28.82
CA SER A 935 -35.49 -15.93 -28.56
C SER A 935 -34.98 -16.48 -27.22
N LEU A 936 -34.14 -15.73 -26.50
CA LEU A 936 -33.59 -16.08 -25.20
C LEU A 936 -34.36 -15.40 -24.07
N ASP A 937 -34.35 -16.04 -22.90
CA ASP A 937 -35.06 -15.60 -21.69
C ASP A 937 -34.75 -14.11 -21.34
N PRO A 938 -35.77 -13.22 -21.36
CA PRO A 938 -35.60 -11.81 -21.03
C PRO A 938 -35.15 -11.53 -19.59
N SER A 939 -35.29 -12.49 -18.68
CA SER A 939 -34.84 -12.36 -17.29
C SER A 939 -33.32 -12.52 -17.10
N LEU A 940 -32.60 -13.00 -18.12
CA LEU A 940 -31.14 -13.14 -18.08
C LEU A 940 -30.46 -11.78 -17.89
N PRO A 941 -29.59 -11.61 -16.89
CA PRO A 941 -29.01 -10.31 -16.55
C PRO A 941 -28.09 -9.81 -17.68
N PRO A 942 -27.91 -8.49 -17.86
CA PRO A 942 -27.03 -7.94 -18.90
C PRO A 942 -25.60 -8.48 -18.87
N THR A 943 -25.10 -8.87 -17.69
CA THR A 943 -23.78 -9.50 -17.49
C THR A 943 -23.66 -10.93 -18.05
N TYR A 944 -24.77 -11.59 -18.39
CA TYR A 944 -24.79 -12.86 -19.12
C TYR A 944 -24.32 -12.67 -20.58
N PHE A 945 -24.68 -11.53 -21.19
CA PHE A 945 -24.38 -11.17 -22.58
C PHE A 945 -23.12 -10.30 -22.69
N CYS A 946 -22.93 -9.33 -21.79
CA CYS A 946 -21.79 -8.42 -21.81
C CYS A 946 -21.22 -8.11 -20.41
N LYS A 947 -20.01 -8.60 -20.13
CA LYS A 947 -19.24 -8.23 -18.92
C LYS A 947 -18.32 -7.05 -19.23
N THR A 948 -18.68 -5.90 -18.68
CA THR A 948 -17.98 -4.60 -18.87
C THR A 948 -16.62 -4.51 -18.15
N ASP A 949 -16.26 -5.51 -17.35
CA ASP A 949 -14.98 -5.63 -16.63
C ASP A 949 -13.95 -6.55 -17.33
N ALA A 950 -14.32 -7.26 -18.42
CA ALA A 950 -13.56 -8.42 -18.89
C ALA A 950 -12.10 -8.12 -19.30
N TYR A 951 -11.81 -6.88 -19.70
CA TYR A 951 -10.45 -6.39 -20.00
C TYR A 951 -9.86 -5.47 -18.92
N GLY A 952 -10.57 -5.27 -17.80
CA GLY A 952 -10.26 -4.36 -16.71
C GLY A 952 -11.37 -3.34 -16.46
N LYS A 953 -11.19 -2.46 -15.47
CA LYS A 953 -12.13 -1.36 -15.18
C LYS A 953 -12.20 -0.36 -16.35
N ASN A 954 -13.37 0.24 -16.55
CA ASN A 954 -13.67 1.29 -17.53
C ASN A 954 -13.56 0.88 -19.02
N THR A 955 -14.12 -0.27 -19.41
CA THR A 955 -14.36 -0.56 -20.85
C THR A 955 -15.67 0.06 -21.33
N LYS A 956 -15.74 0.52 -22.59
CA LYS A 956 -16.97 0.96 -23.26
C LYS A 956 -17.64 -0.19 -24.02
N ARG A 957 -17.94 -1.30 -23.33
CA ARG A 957 -18.63 -2.47 -23.94
C ARG A 957 -20.13 -2.36 -23.63
N THR A 958 -20.96 -2.49 -24.66
CA THR A 958 -22.44 -2.50 -24.55
C THR A 958 -23.04 -3.12 -25.80
N GLU A 959 -24.18 -3.83 -25.68
CA GLU A 959 -24.88 -4.45 -26.82
C GLU A 959 -25.31 -3.40 -27.87
N ASP A 960 -25.47 -2.12 -27.48
CA ASP A 960 -25.78 -0.98 -28.36
C ASP A 960 -24.76 -0.77 -29.51
N HIS A 961 -23.54 -1.30 -29.38
CA HIS A 961 -22.53 -1.23 -30.44
C HIS A 961 -22.72 -2.28 -31.56
N ILE A 962 -23.59 -3.28 -31.39
CA ILE A 962 -23.73 -4.38 -32.36
C ILE A 962 -24.24 -3.91 -33.74
N PRO A 963 -25.21 -2.97 -33.85
CA PRO A 963 -25.56 -2.35 -35.14
C PRO A 963 -24.37 -1.66 -35.83
N LEU A 964 -23.50 -1.01 -35.05
CA LEU A 964 -22.29 -0.35 -35.56
C LEU A 964 -21.26 -1.39 -36.05
N TYR A 965 -21.13 -2.53 -35.38
CA TYR A 965 -20.31 -3.66 -35.85
C TYR A 965 -20.86 -4.29 -37.13
N TRP A 966 -22.18 -4.35 -37.32
CA TRP A 966 -22.77 -4.81 -38.58
C TRP A 966 -22.49 -3.84 -39.73
N SER A 967 -22.59 -2.53 -39.48
CA SER A 967 -22.25 -1.49 -40.45
C SER A 967 -20.77 -1.54 -40.85
N ALA A 968 -19.86 -1.51 -39.86
CA ALA A 968 -18.41 -1.59 -40.10
C ALA A 968 -18.00 -2.90 -40.79
N ALA A 969 -18.58 -4.04 -40.39
CA ALA A 969 -18.34 -5.30 -41.09
C ALA A 969 -18.86 -5.26 -42.54
N SER A 970 -20.04 -4.69 -42.79
CA SER A 970 -20.61 -4.57 -44.12
C SER A 970 -19.79 -3.65 -45.04
N GLU A 971 -19.24 -2.54 -44.56
CA GLU A 971 -18.37 -1.66 -45.34
C GLU A 971 -17.00 -2.30 -45.65
N THR A 972 -16.43 -3.08 -44.72
CA THR A 972 -14.98 -3.37 -44.75
C THR A 972 -14.57 -4.84 -44.90
N TRP A 973 -15.46 -5.83 -44.68
CA TRP A 973 -15.05 -7.24 -44.53
C TRP A 973 -14.20 -7.77 -45.70
N GLU A 974 -14.54 -7.46 -46.96
CA GLU A 974 -13.76 -7.90 -48.13
C GLU A 974 -12.31 -7.41 -48.09
N SER A 975 -12.13 -6.16 -47.64
CA SER A 975 -10.83 -5.51 -47.55
C SER A 975 -10.03 -5.92 -46.31
N MET A 976 -10.69 -6.42 -45.26
CA MET A 976 -10.08 -6.81 -43.99
C MET A 976 -9.78 -8.31 -43.91
N VAL A 977 -10.78 -9.15 -44.22
CA VAL A 977 -10.70 -10.62 -44.10
C VAL A 977 -10.95 -11.38 -45.40
N GLY A 978 -11.50 -10.74 -46.43
CA GLY A 978 -11.81 -11.39 -47.71
C GLY A 978 -10.57 -11.93 -48.46
N PRO A 979 -10.77 -12.67 -49.57
CA PRO A 979 -9.67 -13.22 -50.37
C PRO A 979 -8.66 -12.15 -50.82
N ASN A 980 -9.17 -10.97 -51.18
CA ASN A 980 -8.41 -9.81 -51.65
C ASN A 980 -8.03 -8.82 -50.53
N ARG A 981 -8.03 -9.26 -49.25
CA ARG A 981 -7.71 -8.40 -48.10
C ARG A 981 -6.43 -7.59 -48.27
N LYS A 982 -6.48 -6.33 -47.83
CA LYS A 982 -5.35 -5.38 -47.84
C LYS A 982 -4.37 -5.66 -46.69
N PRO A 983 -4.80 -5.91 -45.43
CA PRO A 983 -3.88 -6.32 -44.37
C PRO A 983 -3.35 -7.72 -44.63
N ARG A 984 -2.03 -7.86 -44.69
CA ARG A 984 -1.31 -9.15 -44.78
C ARG A 984 -0.47 -9.42 -43.55
N THR A 985 0.06 -8.38 -42.90
CA THR A 985 0.79 -8.49 -41.62
C THR A 985 -0.09 -8.18 -40.42
N PHE A 986 0.32 -8.66 -39.25
CA PHE A 986 -0.30 -8.34 -37.97
C PHE A 986 -0.46 -6.83 -37.76
N LYS A 987 0.62 -6.05 -37.97
CA LYS A 987 0.62 -4.61 -37.70
C LYS A 987 -0.34 -3.84 -38.60
N GLN A 988 -0.49 -4.26 -39.87
CA GLN A 988 -1.45 -3.68 -40.80
C GLN A 988 -2.91 -3.91 -40.34
N PHE A 989 -3.24 -5.13 -39.89
CA PHE A 989 -4.59 -5.45 -39.43
C PHE A 989 -4.90 -4.72 -38.12
N TYR A 990 -3.93 -4.70 -37.20
CA TYR A 990 -4.00 -3.96 -35.94
C TYR A 990 -4.21 -2.46 -36.14
N ASP A 991 -3.42 -1.82 -37.02
CA ASP A 991 -3.59 -0.40 -37.33
C ASP A 991 -4.94 -0.14 -38.03
N ALA A 992 -5.40 -1.02 -38.92
CA ALA A 992 -6.70 -0.89 -39.56
C ALA A 992 -7.89 -1.00 -38.59
N ILE A 993 -7.81 -1.85 -37.56
CA ILE A 993 -8.84 -1.91 -36.50
C ILE A 993 -8.77 -0.68 -35.57
N VAL A 994 -7.58 -0.28 -35.11
CA VAL A 994 -7.44 0.78 -34.09
C VAL A 994 -7.57 2.19 -34.67
N LYS A 995 -7.13 2.40 -35.91
CA LYS A 995 -7.13 3.71 -36.61
C LYS A 995 -8.19 3.79 -37.71
N GLY A 996 -8.91 2.71 -38.00
CA GLY A 996 -9.91 2.66 -39.06
C GLY A 996 -10.94 3.78 -38.97
N ARG A 997 -11.21 4.41 -40.12
CA ARG A 997 -12.24 5.43 -40.31
C ARG A 997 -13.09 5.08 -41.53
N SER A 998 -14.37 5.42 -41.48
CA SER A 998 -15.24 5.37 -42.66
C SER A 998 -14.85 6.49 -43.64
N LYS A 999 -15.48 6.51 -44.82
CA LYS A 999 -15.33 7.60 -45.81
C LYS A 999 -15.69 8.99 -45.25
N GLU A 1000 -16.51 9.04 -44.20
CA GLU A 1000 -16.97 10.25 -43.51
C GLU A 1000 -16.07 10.63 -42.30
N ASN A 1001 -14.91 9.98 -42.15
CA ASN A 1001 -13.99 10.13 -41.01
C ASN A 1001 -14.58 9.69 -39.64
N HIS A 1002 -15.71 8.98 -39.62
CA HIS A 1002 -16.27 8.37 -38.42
C HIS A 1002 -15.44 7.14 -37.98
N ILE A 1003 -15.38 6.84 -36.68
CA ILE A 1003 -14.66 5.65 -36.17
C ILE A 1003 -15.41 4.39 -36.60
N LEU A 1004 -14.74 3.44 -37.26
CA LEU A 1004 -15.40 2.19 -37.68
C LEU A 1004 -15.68 1.25 -36.49
N TYR A 1005 -14.64 0.90 -35.74
CA TYR A 1005 -14.70 -0.20 -34.76
C TYR A 1005 -14.95 0.35 -33.35
N TYR A 1006 -16.20 0.70 -33.05
CA TYR A 1006 -16.58 1.33 -31.78
C TYR A 1006 -16.16 0.51 -30.55
N GLY A 1007 -15.40 1.15 -29.64
CA GLY A 1007 -14.84 0.50 -28.46
C GLY A 1007 -13.54 -0.29 -28.67
N PHE A 1008 -13.11 -0.55 -29.92
CA PHE A 1008 -11.86 -1.27 -30.23
C PHE A 1008 -10.61 -0.40 -30.10
N GLY A 1009 -10.35 0.10 -28.89
CA GLY A 1009 -9.06 0.69 -28.54
C GLY A 1009 -7.92 -0.35 -28.60
N ALA A 1010 -6.67 0.14 -28.53
CA ALA A 1010 -5.43 -0.63 -28.74
C ALA A 1010 -5.46 -2.09 -28.19
N LEU A 1011 -5.86 -2.30 -26.93
CA LEU A 1011 -5.93 -3.64 -26.34
C LEU A 1011 -6.89 -4.59 -27.08
N ILE A 1012 -8.09 -4.13 -27.44
CA ILE A 1012 -9.10 -5.00 -28.06
C ILE A 1012 -8.80 -5.20 -29.55
N GLY A 1013 -8.29 -4.17 -30.24
CA GLY A 1013 -7.79 -4.31 -31.62
C GLY A 1013 -6.61 -5.26 -31.73
N TYR A 1014 -5.68 -5.23 -30.78
CA TYR A 1014 -4.61 -6.22 -30.65
C TYR A 1014 -5.17 -7.64 -30.43
N LEU A 1015 -6.11 -7.82 -29.49
CA LEU A 1015 -6.68 -9.14 -29.22
C LEU A 1015 -7.41 -9.72 -30.44
N LEU A 1016 -8.16 -8.92 -31.19
CA LEU A 1016 -8.79 -9.36 -32.45
C LEU A 1016 -7.75 -9.73 -33.53
N SER A 1017 -6.69 -8.91 -33.66
CA SER A 1017 -5.59 -9.20 -34.60
C SER A 1017 -4.89 -10.52 -34.26
N ALA A 1018 -4.71 -10.79 -32.97
CA ALA A 1018 -4.19 -12.07 -32.48
C ALA A 1018 -5.13 -13.25 -32.79
N ASP A 1019 -6.46 -13.11 -32.69
CA ASP A 1019 -7.36 -14.22 -33.07
C ASP A 1019 -7.21 -14.59 -34.56
N TYR A 1020 -7.08 -13.59 -35.43
CA TYR A 1020 -6.88 -13.77 -36.87
C TYR A 1020 -5.47 -14.25 -37.26
N ALA A 1021 -4.44 -13.91 -36.49
CA ALA A 1021 -3.09 -14.43 -36.69
C ALA A 1021 -2.99 -15.91 -36.28
N GLU A 1022 -3.54 -16.26 -35.10
CA GLU A 1022 -3.68 -17.64 -34.63
C GLU A 1022 -4.65 -18.47 -35.51
N ALA A 1023 -5.55 -17.81 -36.28
CA ALA A 1023 -6.38 -18.45 -37.31
C ALA A 1023 -5.65 -18.67 -38.65
N GLY A 1024 -4.40 -18.20 -38.80
CA GLY A 1024 -3.65 -18.26 -40.06
C GLY A 1024 -4.10 -17.28 -41.15
N LEU A 1025 -4.98 -16.32 -40.85
CA LEU A 1025 -5.45 -15.34 -41.83
C LEU A 1025 -4.42 -14.25 -42.15
N ILE A 1026 -3.68 -13.82 -41.13
CA ILE A 1026 -2.60 -12.84 -41.23
C ILE A 1026 -1.34 -13.41 -40.59
N SER A 1027 -0.16 -12.85 -40.92
CA SER A 1027 1.08 -13.31 -40.30
C SER A 1027 1.04 -13.11 -38.78
N MET A 1028 1.76 -13.98 -38.06
CA MET A 1028 2.18 -13.66 -36.69
C MET A 1028 2.99 -12.35 -36.66
N PRO A 1029 2.95 -11.59 -35.55
CA PRO A 1029 3.78 -10.41 -35.39
C PRO A 1029 5.22 -10.82 -35.11
N THR A 1030 6.19 -10.12 -35.70
CA THR A 1030 7.61 -10.38 -35.38
C THR A 1030 7.91 -10.05 -33.91
N LYS A 1031 9.06 -10.53 -33.40
CA LYS A 1031 9.48 -10.27 -32.02
C LYS A 1031 9.67 -8.74 -31.79
N GLU A 1032 10.06 -8.03 -32.84
CA GLU A 1032 10.29 -6.59 -32.90
C GLU A 1032 8.98 -5.80 -33.00
N GLU A 1033 8.05 -6.24 -33.87
CA GLU A 1033 6.70 -5.68 -33.97
C GLU A 1033 5.94 -5.79 -32.64
N MET A 1034 6.02 -6.96 -31.98
CA MET A 1034 5.38 -7.21 -30.69
C MET A 1034 5.89 -6.26 -29.61
N GLY A 1035 7.21 -6.03 -29.54
CA GLY A 1035 7.79 -5.02 -28.64
C GLY A 1035 7.22 -3.61 -28.87
N GLY A 1036 7.00 -3.22 -30.13
CA GLY A 1036 6.34 -1.97 -30.48
C GLY A 1036 4.85 -1.93 -30.07
N ILE A 1037 4.13 -3.03 -30.29
CA ILE A 1037 2.70 -3.20 -29.95
C ILE A 1037 2.48 -3.16 -28.43
N ILE A 1038 3.39 -3.73 -27.62
CA ILE A 1038 3.35 -3.65 -26.15
C ILE A 1038 3.38 -2.18 -25.66
N VAL A 1039 4.13 -1.31 -26.35
CA VAL A 1039 4.16 0.14 -26.07
C VAL A 1039 2.85 0.82 -26.48
N ASP A 1040 2.29 0.46 -27.64
CA ASP A 1040 1.02 1.02 -28.14
C ASP A 1040 -0.18 0.64 -27.25
N ILE A 1041 -0.18 -0.58 -26.69
CA ILE A 1041 -1.21 -1.06 -25.77
C ILE A 1041 -1.06 -0.37 -24.39
N SER A 1042 0.17 -0.28 -23.86
CA SER A 1042 0.49 0.34 -22.57
C SER A 1042 -0.30 -0.24 -21.37
N ARG A 1043 -0.52 -1.57 -21.36
CA ARG A 1043 -1.23 -2.31 -20.29
C ARG A 1043 -0.33 -3.35 -19.61
N GLY A 1044 -0.84 -4.56 -19.36
CA GLY A 1044 -0.32 -5.50 -18.37
C GLY A 1044 1.14 -5.89 -18.59
N ALA A 1045 1.51 -6.30 -19.81
CA ALA A 1045 2.89 -6.70 -20.12
C ALA A 1045 3.90 -5.59 -19.87
N LEU A 1046 3.65 -4.37 -20.37
CA LEU A 1046 4.54 -3.21 -20.14
C LEU A 1046 4.67 -2.88 -18.65
N ARG A 1047 3.54 -2.84 -17.92
CA ARG A 1047 3.55 -2.59 -16.48
C ARG A 1047 4.35 -3.65 -15.71
N TYR A 1048 4.30 -4.92 -16.13
CA TYR A 1048 5.10 -5.96 -15.49
C TYR A 1048 6.61 -5.75 -15.70
N LEU A 1049 7.03 -5.40 -16.92
CA LEU A 1049 8.44 -5.09 -17.21
C LEU A 1049 8.94 -3.89 -16.39
N GLN A 1050 8.06 -2.92 -16.09
CA GLN A 1050 8.34 -1.78 -15.21
C GLN A 1050 8.40 -2.18 -13.73
N ASP A 1051 7.40 -2.90 -13.20
CA ASP A 1051 7.35 -3.35 -11.81
C ASP A 1051 8.53 -4.26 -11.44
N GLN A 1052 8.98 -5.10 -12.39
CA GLN A 1052 10.14 -5.97 -12.23
C GLN A 1052 11.48 -5.24 -12.43
N ASN A 1053 11.46 -3.91 -12.64
CA ASN A 1053 12.64 -3.06 -12.86
C ASN A 1053 13.52 -3.54 -14.02
N VAL A 1054 12.89 -4.05 -15.09
CA VAL A 1054 13.55 -4.52 -16.33
C VAL A 1054 13.59 -3.41 -17.38
N VAL A 1055 12.58 -2.54 -17.40
CA VAL A 1055 12.56 -1.27 -18.16
C VAL A 1055 12.16 -0.13 -17.24
N GLY A 1056 12.60 1.09 -17.54
CA GLY A 1056 12.24 2.27 -16.76
C GLY A 1056 10.80 2.75 -16.98
N PRO A 1057 10.31 3.70 -16.15
CA PRO A 1057 9.15 4.51 -16.51
C PRO A 1057 9.45 5.37 -17.74
N LYS A 1058 8.41 5.91 -18.38
CA LYS A 1058 8.51 6.83 -19.53
C LYS A 1058 9.01 8.22 -19.09
N GLY A 1059 10.29 8.31 -18.72
CA GLY A 1059 10.97 9.56 -18.37
C GLY A 1059 11.49 10.33 -19.60
N SER A 1060 12.38 11.29 -19.37
CA SER A 1060 12.93 12.25 -20.34
C SER A 1060 13.78 11.66 -21.50
N LYS A 1061 13.86 10.34 -21.64
CA LYS A 1061 14.45 9.70 -22.83
C LYS A 1061 13.45 9.79 -23.99
N GLY A 1062 13.89 10.27 -25.15
CA GLY A 1062 13.03 10.47 -26.32
C GLY A 1062 12.24 9.20 -26.72
N SER A 1063 10.99 9.40 -27.16
CA SER A 1063 9.99 8.33 -27.39
C SER A 1063 10.51 7.12 -28.19
N LYS A 1064 11.34 7.38 -29.21
CA LYS A 1064 11.99 6.36 -30.05
C LYS A 1064 12.91 5.43 -29.23
N GLN A 1065 13.73 5.98 -28.34
CA GLN A 1065 14.65 5.21 -27.50
C GLN A 1065 13.92 4.38 -26.44
N TYR A 1066 12.83 4.93 -25.89
CA TYR A 1066 11.97 4.21 -24.94
C TYR A 1066 11.32 2.96 -25.58
N ARG A 1067 10.82 3.07 -26.82
CA ARG A 1067 10.29 1.90 -27.55
C ARG A 1067 11.40 0.87 -27.86
N LEU A 1068 12.60 1.31 -28.26
CA LEU A 1068 13.73 0.41 -28.55
C LEU A 1068 14.17 -0.41 -27.33
N ASP A 1069 14.23 0.22 -26.15
CA ASP A 1069 14.60 -0.45 -24.88
C ASP A 1069 13.60 -1.57 -24.52
N ILE A 1070 12.29 -1.29 -24.66
CA ILE A 1070 11.21 -2.25 -24.42
C ILE A 1070 11.23 -3.39 -25.43
N THR A 1071 11.41 -3.09 -26.72
CA THR A 1071 11.55 -4.14 -27.76
C THR A 1071 12.77 -5.03 -27.51
N GLY A 1072 13.91 -4.46 -27.13
CA GLY A 1072 15.12 -5.23 -26.78
C GLY A 1072 14.88 -6.18 -25.61
N LYS A 1073 14.31 -5.68 -24.51
CA LYS A 1073 14.06 -6.50 -23.31
C LYS A 1073 12.97 -7.56 -23.52
N PHE A 1074 11.98 -7.31 -24.37
CA PHE A 1074 11.03 -8.35 -24.79
C PHE A 1074 11.70 -9.44 -25.64
N LEU A 1075 12.56 -9.06 -26.60
CA LEU A 1075 13.32 -9.99 -27.45
C LEU A 1075 14.30 -10.86 -26.62
N GLU A 1076 15.01 -10.27 -25.66
CA GLU A 1076 15.90 -10.99 -24.73
C GLU A 1076 15.15 -12.01 -23.85
N LEU A 1077 13.93 -11.68 -23.41
CA LEU A 1077 13.08 -12.63 -22.67
C LEU A 1077 12.52 -13.73 -23.58
N TYR A 1078 12.06 -13.37 -24.78
CA TYR A 1078 11.54 -14.35 -25.75
C TYR A 1078 12.59 -15.40 -26.08
N ASN A 1079 13.78 -14.97 -26.51
CA ASN A 1079 14.84 -15.87 -26.96
C ASN A 1079 15.35 -16.77 -25.82
N PHE A 1080 15.32 -16.29 -24.56
CA PHE A 1080 15.60 -17.12 -23.40
C PHE A 1080 14.57 -18.25 -23.22
N LEU A 1081 13.28 -17.96 -23.32
CA LEU A 1081 12.21 -18.96 -23.14
C LEU A 1081 12.15 -19.95 -24.32
N ASP A 1082 12.32 -19.46 -25.55
CA ASP A 1082 12.38 -20.25 -26.80
C ASP A 1082 13.48 -21.34 -26.75
N ALA A 1083 14.62 -21.00 -26.14
CA ALA A 1083 15.75 -21.90 -25.91
C ALA A 1083 15.68 -22.72 -24.60
N SER A 1084 14.76 -22.38 -23.67
CA SER A 1084 14.64 -23.05 -22.36
C SER A 1084 13.45 -24.02 -22.28
N LEU A 1085 12.48 -23.90 -23.18
CA LEU A 1085 11.31 -24.77 -23.31
C LEU A 1085 11.57 -25.85 -24.38
N THR A 1086 11.13 -27.08 -24.12
CA THR A 1086 11.18 -28.17 -25.10
C THR A 1086 10.22 -27.92 -26.25
N ASP A 1087 10.40 -28.60 -27.39
CA ASP A 1087 9.48 -28.46 -28.52
C ASP A 1087 8.09 -29.05 -28.21
N GLU A 1088 7.99 -30.01 -27.29
CA GLU A 1088 6.69 -30.47 -26.76
C GLU A 1088 6.02 -29.38 -25.91
N GLU A 1089 6.76 -28.74 -24.99
CA GLU A 1089 6.24 -27.63 -24.18
C GLU A 1089 5.75 -26.50 -25.08
N LYS A 1090 6.59 -26.05 -26.04
CA LYS A 1090 6.24 -24.98 -26.98
C LYS A 1090 5.02 -25.33 -27.83
N THR A 1091 4.93 -26.57 -28.32
CA THR A 1091 3.77 -27.05 -29.12
C THR A 1091 2.49 -27.10 -28.30
N LYS A 1092 2.51 -27.70 -27.10
CA LYS A 1092 1.31 -27.83 -26.25
C LYS A 1092 0.81 -26.49 -25.71
N MET A 1093 1.73 -25.58 -25.36
CA MET A 1093 1.39 -24.22 -24.88
C MET A 1093 0.91 -23.27 -25.98
N GLY A 1094 1.24 -23.52 -27.25
CA GLY A 1094 1.12 -22.52 -28.33
C GLY A 1094 2.12 -21.37 -28.16
N PHE A 1095 3.39 -21.69 -27.85
CA PHE A 1095 4.41 -20.67 -27.55
C PHE A 1095 4.77 -19.84 -28.79
N ASN A 1096 4.37 -18.57 -28.78
CA ASN A 1096 4.62 -17.57 -29.82
C ASN A 1096 4.70 -16.15 -29.21
N THR A 1097 4.88 -15.12 -30.04
CA THR A 1097 5.03 -13.72 -29.60
C THR A 1097 3.80 -13.16 -28.89
N VAL A 1098 2.59 -13.56 -29.30
CA VAL A 1098 1.31 -13.19 -28.67
C VAL A 1098 1.16 -13.89 -27.31
N MET A 1099 1.46 -15.19 -27.23
CA MET A 1099 1.42 -15.98 -26.00
C MET A 1099 2.35 -15.42 -24.91
N LEU A 1100 3.54 -14.93 -25.27
CA LEU A 1100 4.46 -14.33 -24.28
C LEU A 1100 3.95 -12.97 -23.75
N GLU A 1101 3.41 -12.09 -24.61
CA GLU A 1101 2.74 -10.87 -24.14
C GLU A 1101 1.58 -11.20 -23.20
N HIS A 1102 0.75 -12.18 -23.60
CA HIS A 1102 -0.38 -12.64 -22.80
C HIS A 1102 0.09 -13.14 -21.43
N THR A 1103 1.14 -13.95 -21.39
CA THR A 1103 1.78 -14.48 -20.18
C THR A 1103 2.24 -13.35 -19.26
N LEU A 1104 2.96 -12.35 -19.76
CA LEU A 1104 3.38 -11.18 -18.96
C LEU A 1104 2.18 -10.41 -18.41
N CYS A 1105 1.12 -10.26 -19.21
CA CYS A 1105 -0.14 -9.63 -18.80
C CYS A 1105 -0.87 -10.43 -17.71
N LYS A 1106 -0.81 -11.78 -17.72
CA LYS A 1106 -1.32 -12.63 -16.63
C LYS A 1106 -0.45 -12.58 -15.39
N MET A 1107 0.88 -12.62 -15.53
CA MET A 1107 1.80 -12.53 -14.39
C MET A 1107 1.64 -11.20 -13.64
N LYS A 1108 1.37 -10.09 -14.35
CA LYS A 1108 0.95 -8.82 -13.73
C LYS A 1108 -0.34 -8.96 -12.91
N ARG A 1109 -1.39 -9.56 -13.49
CA ARG A 1109 -2.68 -9.77 -12.79
C ARG A 1109 -2.52 -10.67 -11.56
N LEU A 1110 -1.71 -11.72 -11.64
CA LEU A 1110 -1.42 -12.61 -10.51
C LEU A 1110 -0.60 -11.90 -9.43
N HIS A 1111 0.41 -11.11 -9.80
CA HIS A 1111 1.17 -10.28 -8.86
C HIS A 1111 0.33 -9.19 -8.18
N ASP A 1112 -0.74 -8.72 -8.83
CA ASP A 1112 -1.67 -7.73 -8.29
C ASP A 1112 -2.84 -8.36 -7.49
N MET A 1113 -3.11 -9.67 -7.67
CA MET A 1113 -4.18 -10.40 -6.98
C MET A 1113 -3.68 -11.32 -5.85
N LEU A 1114 -2.43 -11.77 -5.89
CA LEU A 1114 -1.81 -12.63 -4.90
C LEU A 1114 -0.76 -11.81 -4.12
N PRO A 1115 -0.84 -11.73 -2.78
CA PRO A 1115 0.16 -11.02 -2.00
C PRO A 1115 1.52 -11.70 -2.17
N LYS A 1116 2.47 -10.97 -2.79
CA LYS A 1116 3.81 -11.40 -3.25
C LYS A 1116 4.31 -12.70 -2.61
N ILE A 1117 4.37 -13.73 -3.45
CA ILE A 1117 4.96 -15.06 -3.19
C ILE A 1117 6.48 -14.92 -3.06
#